data_AF-A0A498HDC7-F1
#
_entry.id   AF-A0A498HDC7-F1
#
_cell.length_a   1.000
_cell.length_b   1.000
_cell.length_c   1.000
_cell.angle_alpha   90.00
_cell.angle_beta   90.00
_cell.angle_gamma   90.00
#
_symmetry.space_group_name_H-M   'P 1'
#
loop_
_entity.id
_entity.type
_entity.pdbx_description
1 polymer ?
#
loop_
_entity_poly.entity_id
_entity_poly.type
_entity_poly.pdbx_seq_one_letter_code
_entity_poly.pdbx_strand_id
1 'polypeptide(L)'
;MIYAYICLVSWTTSLLISLCVFMASFAIGAAVSLLVFSLLHHQVHGGLVGSVIKGCDLSHGNWVFDDSYPLYASPTCPFIETVFDCVGNGRPDKNYLKYRWQPFACGLPRFDGSTFLSTHRGRNILFVGDSLSLNQWQSLTCMLYTAVPGTKYTLVTKGGLSTFTFLEYNLKVSFSRNAFIVDIVGTPDGLVLKLDSISPENEQLWLQNDVLIFDSWHWWLHVGRKQPWDLIQVGNQTYKDMDRLVAYEKALTTWAGWVDSKVDPNKTKVFFQGVSPDHSNATEWGDPPAINCNAQTEPLPGPDFPGKPHPAEQVLEKALSTASKPVHLLNITALSQLRKDAHPSVYGLGGHKGMDCSHWCLAGVPDTWNYSSEGCDLFQGRWVYDESYPFYTSSQCSFIEKQFDCLQNGRSDKFYLKFRWQPTRCNLTRFNGEDFLQIFRGKSIMFVGDSLSLNQWQSLTCMLHTANPQTQYKLYRTGGLSTFAFPVRPLLPLYFTFFLIVNAFLILVVLLLRCILTLARTSWGNNFLHINCFLSFNSPSKPVLFHIWLQAYNMKVMFSRNAFLVDTINTTAGRVLKLDSIESGKLWMNSDVLIFNSWHWWLHTGRKQPWDLIQEGSRTYKDMDRLVAYEKALMTWARWVATNSESTKTRVFFQGVSPDHNNGSEWGEATSNQCEGQTQPMAGNEYLAGSHPAEVVVERVLRSISNPVHLLNVTTLSQLRKDGHPSVYGHGGHRDMDCSHWCLAGVPDTWNQLLYASLIQSKTSYDVDSENYK
;
A
#
# COMPACT_ATOMS: atom_id res chain seq x y z
N MET A 1 -12.21 1.40 88.32
CA MET A 1 -12.84 0.57 87.27
C MET A 1 -13.48 1.37 86.14
N ILE A 2 -14.31 2.39 86.42
CA ILE A 2 -15.00 3.18 85.37
C ILE A 2 -14.02 3.88 84.41
N TYR A 3 -12.95 4.50 84.91
CA TYR A 3 -11.92 5.13 84.06
C TYR A 3 -11.17 4.15 83.15
N ALA A 4 -10.90 2.92 83.62
CA ALA A 4 -10.26 1.90 82.80
C ALA A 4 -11.19 1.40 81.69
N TYR A 5 -12.50 1.31 81.97
CA TYR A 5 -13.51 0.94 80.98
C TYR A 5 -13.68 2.03 79.91
N ILE A 6 -13.71 3.31 80.30
CA ILE A 6 -13.78 4.44 79.36
C ILE A 6 -12.53 4.51 78.47
N CYS A 7 -11.33 4.29 79.03
CA CYS A 7 -10.10 4.22 78.23
C CYS A 7 -10.10 3.02 77.27
N LEU A 8 -10.57 1.85 77.70
CA LEU A 8 -10.63 0.66 76.85
C LEU A 8 -11.62 0.85 75.69
N VAL A 9 -12.79 1.44 75.95
CA VAL A 9 -13.80 1.76 74.92
C VAL A 9 -13.30 2.84 73.97
N SER A 10 -12.58 3.85 74.47
CA SER A 10 -11.97 4.90 73.64
C SER A 10 -10.84 4.35 72.74
N TRP A 11 -10.03 3.41 73.26
CA TRP A 11 -8.99 2.74 72.49
C TRP A 11 -9.56 1.79 71.42
N THR A 12 -10.57 1.00 71.74
CA THR A 12 -11.18 0.08 70.77
C THR A 12 -11.94 0.84 69.68
N THR A 13 -12.63 1.92 70.03
CA THR A 13 -13.29 2.79 69.04
C THR A 13 -12.29 3.49 68.12
N SER A 14 -11.18 4.02 68.67
CA SER A 14 -10.12 4.64 67.86
C SER A 14 -9.41 3.65 66.93
N LEU A 15 -9.21 2.41 67.39
CA LEU A 15 -8.63 1.33 66.58
C LEU A 15 -9.58 0.91 65.45
N LEU A 16 -10.88 0.77 65.75
CA LEU A 16 -11.92 0.46 64.77
C LEU A 16 -12.05 1.56 63.72
N ILE A 17 -12.02 2.84 64.13
CA ILE A 17 -12.06 3.98 63.19
C ILE A 17 -10.83 3.98 62.29
N SER A 18 -9.62 3.77 62.84
CA SER A 18 -8.40 3.69 62.01
C SER A 18 -8.43 2.51 61.05
N LEU A 19 -8.96 1.35 61.48
CA LEU A 19 -9.11 0.19 60.61
C LEU A 19 -10.12 0.45 59.49
N CYS A 20 -11.26 1.09 59.79
CA CYS A 20 -12.26 1.49 58.82
C CYS A 20 -11.71 2.50 57.80
N VAL A 21 -10.94 3.50 58.25
CA VAL A 21 -10.30 4.48 57.35
C VAL A 21 -9.26 3.80 56.47
N PHE A 22 -8.47 2.87 57.00
CA PHE A 22 -7.50 2.10 56.22
C PHE A 22 -8.18 1.22 55.16
N MET A 23 -9.24 0.50 55.52
CA MET A 23 -10.02 -0.33 54.60
C MET A 23 -10.73 0.51 53.53
N ALA A 24 -11.27 1.67 53.89
CA ALA A 24 -11.87 2.61 52.94
C ALA A 24 -10.84 3.18 51.96
N SER A 25 -9.65 3.53 52.45
CA SER A 25 -8.54 4.01 51.61
C SER A 25 -8.08 2.96 50.61
N PHE A 26 -8.01 1.69 51.04
CA PHE A 26 -7.66 0.57 50.17
C PHE A 26 -8.75 0.28 49.13
N ALA A 27 -10.02 0.36 49.52
CA ALA A 27 -11.15 0.19 48.62
C ALA A 27 -11.22 1.31 47.56
N ILE A 28 -10.96 2.57 47.95
CA ILE A 28 -10.88 3.70 47.03
C ILE A 28 -9.67 3.53 46.08
N GLY A 29 -8.51 3.12 46.59
CA GLY A 29 -7.33 2.84 45.76
C GLY A 29 -7.57 1.71 44.74
N ALA A 30 -8.27 0.65 45.14
CA ALA A 30 -8.66 -0.44 44.26
C ALA A 30 -9.70 0.00 43.22
N ALA A 31 -10.69 0.80 43.62
CA ALA A 31 -11.71 1.34 42.71
C ALA A 31 -11.10 2.31 41.70
N VAL A 32 -10.21 3.21 42.12
CA VAL A 32 -9.47 4.10 41.22
C VAL A 32 -8.56 3.31 40.29
N SER A 33 -7.89 2.26 40.78
CA SER A 33 -7.07 1.39 39.93
C SER A 33 -7.92 0.65 38.91
N LEU A 34 -9.10 0.14 39.27
CA LEU A 34 -10.05 -0.51 38.36
C LEU A 34 -10.66 0.47 37.35
N LEU A 35 -10.94 1.72 37.75
CA LEU A 35 -11.40 2.79 36.86
C LEU A 35 -10.30 3.25 35.90
N VAL A 36 -9.06 3.39 36.37
CA VAL A 36 -7.91 3.70 35.53
C VAL A 36 -7.61 2.53 34.60
N PHE A 37 -7.73 1.28 35.07
CA PHE A 37 -7.65 0.11 34.19
C PHE A 37 -8.79 0.06 33.19
N SER A 38 -10.03 0.40 33.54
CA SER A 38 -11.14 0.42 32.57
C SER A 38 -11.03 1.57 31.57
N LEU A 39 -10.56 2.75 32.00
CA LEU A 39 -10.25 3.90 31.13
C LEU A 39 -9.04 3.62 30.23
N LEU A 40 -8.01 2.93 30.72
CA LEU A 40 -6.88 2.46 29.92
C LEU A 40 -7.28 1.32 28.99
N HIS A 41 -8.13 0.38 29.42
CA HIS A 41 -8.69 -0.67 28.57
C HIS A 41 -9.61 -0.07 27.50
N HIS A 42 -10.32 1.03 27.80
CA HIS A 42 -11.14 1.78 26.84
C HIS A 42 -10.29 2.70 25.94
N GLN A 43 -9.09 3.12 26.33
CA GLN A 43 -8.12 3.76 25.42
C GLN A 43 -7.32 2.74 24.59
N VAL A 44 -7.11 1.53 25.09
CA VAL A 44 -6.41 0.43 24.39
C VAL A 44 -7.35 -0.36 23.46
N HIS A 45 -8.65 -0.41 23.76
CA HIS A 45 -9.69 -1.00 22.89
C HIS A 45 -10.65 0.01 22.26
N GLY A 46 -10.54 1.30 22.60
CA GLY A 46 -11.15 2.42 21.87
C GLY A 46 -10.12 3.24 21.08
N GLY A 47 -8.90 2.70 20.93
CA GLY A 47 -7.97 3.17 19.92
C GLY A 47 -8.57 2.86 18.56
N LEU A 48 -8.76 3.94 17.78
CA LEU A 48 -8.87 3.98 16.32
C LEU A 48 -8.92 2.59 15.69
N VAL A 49 -10.07 2.26 15.08
CA VAL A 49 -10.16 1.28 14.00
C VAL A 49 -8.95 1.51 13.10
N GLY A 50 -7.92 0.72 13.34
CA GLY A 50 -6.66 0.80 12.64
C GLY A 50 -7.00 0.36 11.25
N SER A 51 -7.13 1.34 10.35
CA SER A 51 -7.11 1.11 8.92
C SER A 51 -5.82 0.38 8.61
N VAL A 52 -5.89 -0.94 8.62
CA VAL A 52 -4.91 -1.82 8.00
C VAL A 52 -4.84 -1.34 6.56
N ILE A 53 -3.78 -0.59 6.20
CA ILE A 53 -3.52 -0.25 4.81
C ILE A 53 -3.10 -1.56 4.13
N LYS A 54 -4.11 -2.33 3.73
CA LYS A 54 -4.04 -3.19 2.58
C LYS A 54 -3.78 -2.24 1.39
N GLY A 55 -2.84 -2.57 0.49
CA GLY A 55 -2.77 -1.96 -0.85
C GLY A 55 -4.19 -1.76 -1.40
N CYS A 56 -4.41 -0.65 -2.11
CA CYS A 56 -5.77 -0.11 -2.24
C CYS A 56 -6.75 -1.18 -2.76
N ASP A 57 -7.57 -1.65 -1.83
CA ASP A 57 -8.62 -2.60 -2.13
C ASP A 57 -9.72 -1.83 -2.86
N LEU A 58 -9.77 -2.00 -4.18
CA LEU A 58 -10.76 -1.34 -5.02
C LEU A 58 -12.16 -1.89 -4.81
N SER A 59 -12.33 -3.02 -4.12
CA SER A 59 -13.61 -3.69 -3.92
C SER A 59 -14.35 -3.27 -2.66
N HIS A 60 -13.67 -2.62 -1.70
CA HIS A 60 -14.25 -2.14 -0.44
C HIS A 60 -14.30 -0.61 -0.39
N GLY A 61 -15.50 -0.07 -0.21
CA GLY A 61 -15.75 1.36 -0.33
C GLY A 61 -17.23 1.68 -0.20
N ASN A 62 -17.60 2.88 -0.66
CA ASN A 62 -18.98 3.33 -0.71
C ASN A 62 -19.33 3.91 -2.08
N TRP A 63 -20.61 3.82 -2.45
CA TRP A 63 -21.16 4.64 -3.53
C TRP A 63 -21.40 6.07 -3.03
N VAL A 64 -20.84 7.03 -3.75
CA VAL A 64 -20.91 8.45 -3.43
C VAL A 64 -21.59 9.17 -4.59
N PHE A 65 -22.58 9.99 -4.26
CA PHE A 65 -23.23 10.86 -5.23
C PHE A 65 -22.25 11.93 -5.73
N ASP A 66 -22.16 12.09 -7.04
CA ASP A 66 -21.25 12.99 -7.74
C ASP A 66 -21.95 13.57 -8.98
N ASP A 67 -22.24 14.87 -8.95
CA ASP A 67 -22.94 15.57 -10.04
C ASP A 67 -22.22 15.50 -11.39
N SER A 68 -20.90 15.28 -11.37
CA SER A 68 -20.07 15.17 -12.58
C SER A 68 -20.24 13.83 -13.32
N TYR A 69 -20.93 12.85 -12.72
CA TYR A 69 -21.30 11.60 -13.38
C TYR A 69 -22.61 11.76 -14.17
N PRO A 70 -22.93 10.89 -15.15
CA PRO A 70 -22.14 9.77 -15.64
C PRO A 70 -20.88 10.20 -16.41
N LEU A 71 -20.01 9.24 -16.73
CA LEU A 71 -18.81 9.51 -17.54
C LEU A 71 -19.14 9.94 -18.98
N TYR A 72 -20.30 9.51 -19.47
CA TYR A 72 -20.86 9.87 -20.77
C TYR A 72 -22.39 9.86 -20.71
N ALA A 73 -23.03 10.64 -21.57
CA ALA A 73 -24.49 10.58 -21.70
C ALA A 73 -24.86 9.43 -22.64
N SER A 74 -25.69 8.48 -22.21
CA SER A 74 -26.10 7.30 -23.01
C SER A 74 -26.52 7.64 -24.45
N PRO A 75 -27.34 8.69 -24.70
CA PRO A 75 -27.76 9.04 -26.06
C PRO A 75 -26.62 9.44 -27.01
N THR A 76 -25.42 9.74 -26.49
CA THR A 76 -24.25 10.06 -27.32
C THR A 76 -23.54 8.82 -27.84
N CYS A 77 -23.84 7.63 -27.30
CA CYS A 77 -23.26 6.36 -27.73
C CYS A 77 -24.27 5.60 -28.63
N PRO A 78 -24.09 5.59 -29.96
CA PRO A 78 -25.13 5.14 -30.89
C PRO A 78 -25.29 3.62 -31.01
N PHE A 79 -24.44 2.85 -30.33
CA PHE A 79 -24.37 1.39 -30.46
C PHE A 79 -24.70 0.66 -29.15
N ILE A 80 -25.26 1.34 -28.14
CA ILE A 80 -25.80 0.68 -26.94
C ILE A 80 -26.99 -0.20 -27.37
N GLU A 81 -27.03 -1.45 -26.92
CA GLU A 81 -28.18 -2.31 -27.18
C GLU A 81 -29.40 -1.85 -26.40
N THR A 82 -30.59 -2.01 -27.00
CA THR A 82 -31.86 -1.61 -26.39
C THR A 82 -32.07 -2.23 -25.00
N VAL A 83 -31.49 -3.39 -24.70
CA VAL A 83 -31.60 -4.01 -23.36
C VAL A 83 -30.94 -3.17 -22.26
N PHE A 84 -29.92 -2.36 -22.57
CA PHE A 84 -29.17 -1.55 -21.60
C PHE A 84 -29.45 -0.04 -21.71
N ASP A 85 -30.08 0.44 -22.80
CA ASP A 85 -30.38 1.86 -23.02
C ASP A 85 -31.61 2.35 -22.23
N CYS A 86 -31.51 2.36 -20.90
CA CYS A 86 -32.60 2.78 -20.03
C CYS A 86 -33.05 4.23 -20.29
N VAL A 87 -32.11 5.12 -20.62
CA VAL A 87 -32.43 6.52 -20.93
C VAL A 87 -33.22 6.62 -22.23
N GLY A 88 -32.77 5.97 -23.30
CA GLY A 88 -33.48 5.93 -24.58
C GLY A 88 -34.82 5.21 -24.48
N ASN A 89 -34.93 4.22 -23.59
CA ASN A 89 -36.18 3.52 -23.30
C ASN A 89 -37.15 4.29 -22.39
N GLY A 90 -36.82 5.52 -22.00
CA GLY A 90 -37.74 6.42 -21.30
C GLY A 90 -37.74 6.30 -19.77
N ARG A 91 -36.72 5.70 -19.15
CA ARG A 91 -36.57 5.68 -17.68
C ARG A 91 -36.55 7.12 -17.13
N PRO A 92 -37.48 7.52 -16.24
CA PRO A 92 -37.66 8.91 -15.85
C PRO A 92 -36.62 9.38 -14.81
N ASP A 93 -36.25 8.53 -13.86
CA ASP A 93 -35.26 8.85 -12.83
C ASP A 93 -33.83 8.80 -13.40
N LYS A 94 -32.99 9.73 -12.97
CA LYS A 94 -31.59 9.87 -13.45
C LYS A 94 -30.55 9.82 -12.33
N ASN A 95 -30.97 9.72 -11.07
CA ASN A 95 -30.05 9.74 -9.92
C ASN A 95 -29.12 8.53 -9.91
N TYR A 96 -29.55 7.37 -10.40
CA TYR A 96 -28.70 6.18 -10.52
C TYR A 96 -27.44 6.41 -11.37
N LEU A 97 -27.47 7.37 -12.30
CA LEU A 97 -26.33 7.75 -13.15
C LEU A 97 -25.28 8.57 -12.41
N LYS A 98 -25.61 9.10 -11.22
CA LYS A 98 -24.81 10.08 -10.48
C LYS A 98 -23.93 9.47 -9.39
N TYR A 99 -23.87 8.14 -9.28
CA TYR A 99 -23.07 7.50 -8.26
C TYR A 99 -21.73 7.04 -8.81
N ARG A 100 -20.65 7.38 -8.10
CA ARG A 100 -19.31 6.84 -8.32
C ARG A 100 -18.88 5.98 -7.14
N TRP A 101 -18.05 4.98 -7.41
CA TRP A 101 -17.45 4.17 -6.36
C TRP A 101 -16.27 4.90 -5.73
N GLN A 102 -16.19 4.86 -4.40
CA GLN A 102 -15.12 5.47 -3.61
C GLN A 102 -14.55 4.40 -2.66
N PRO A 103 -13.41 3.77 -3.00
CA PRO A 103 -12.72 2.87 -2.10
C PRO A 103 -12.35 3.57 -0.80
N PHE A 104 -12.30 2.81 0.30
CA PHE A 104 -11.90 3.34 1.60
C PHE A 104 -10.41 3.68 1.65
N ALA A 105 -9.59 2.84 1.02
CA ALA A 105 -8.15 2.90 1.12
C ALA A 105 -7.50 3.90 0.13
N CYS A 106 -8.20 4.32 -0.93
CA CYS A 106 -7.68 5.30 -1.88
C CYS A 106 -8.78 6.02 -2.69
N GLY A 107 -8.40 7.13 -3.32
CA GLY A 107 -9.23 7.78 -4.34
C GLY A 107 -9.09 7.08 -5.69
N LEU A 108 -10.21 6.70 -6.32
CA LEU A 108 -10.24 6.30 -7.72
C LEU A 108 -10.15 7.56 -8.60
N PRO A 109 -9.19 7.64 -9.54
CA PRO A 109 -9.16 8.73 -10.51
C PRO A 109 -10.40 8.65 -11.39
N ARG A 110 -10.80 9.75 -12.02
CA ARG A 110 -11.81 9.72 -13.08
C ARG A 110 -11.22 9.03 -14.31
N PHE A 111 -12.00 8.19 -14.99
CA PHE A 111 -11.59 7.53 -16.22
C PHE A 111 -11.19 8.54 -17.30
N ASP A 112 -10.03 8.32 -17.91
CA ASP A 112 -9.53 9.09 -19.04
C ASP A 112 -9.42 8.17 -20.27
N GLY A 113 -10.41 8.26 -21.14
CA GLY A 113 -10.45 7.44 -22.35
C GLY A 113 -9.38 7.81 -23.38
N SER A 114 -8.89 9.06 -23.42
CA SER A 114 -7.80 9.46 -24.33
C SER A 114 -6.50 8.77 -23.92
N THR A 115 -6.21 8.77 -22.62
CA THR A 115 -5.07 8.04 -22.06
C THR A 115 -5.23 6.53 -22.26
N PHE A 116 -6.42 5.97 -22.07
CA PHE A 116 -6.66 4.55 -22.32
C PHE A 116 -6.36 4.17 -23.78
N LEU A 117 -6.92 4.92 -24.74
CA LEU A 117 -6.74 4.69 -26.17
C LEU A 117 -5.26 4.78 -26.58
N SER A 118 -4.53 5.78 -26.07
CA SER A 118 -3.10 5.95 -26.38
C SER A 118 -2.23 4.86 -25.76
N THR A 119 -2.48 4.48 -24.50
CA THR A 119 -1.74 3.43 -23.79
C THR A 119 -1.94 2.05 -24.43
N HIS A 120 -3.14 1.78 -24.94
CA HIS A 120 -3.50 0.52 -25.58
C HIS A 120 -3.37 0.53 -27.11
N ARG A 121 -2.66 1.52 -27.67
CA ARG A 121 -2.43 1.60 -29.12
C ARG A 121 -1.82 0.29 -29.64
N GLY A 122 -2.43 -0.25 -30.69
CA GLY A 122 -1.99 -1.49 -31.34
C GLY A 122 -2.31 -2.79 -30.59
N ARG A 123 -3.06 -2.73 -29.47
CA ARG A 123 -3.41 -3.91 -28.67
C ARG A 123 -4.79 -4.48 -29.02
N ASN A 124 -4.99 -5.73 -28.63
CA ASN A 124 -6.26 -6.44 -28.69
C ASN A 124 -6.74 -6.78 -27.27
N ILE A 125 -7.94 -6.33 -26.94
CA ILE A 125 -8.65 -6.62 -25.70
C ILE A 125 -9.85 -7.50 -26.05
N LEU A 126 -10.01 -8.64 -25.37
CA LEU A 126 -11.11 -9.56 -25.59
C LEU A 126 -11.87 -9.84 -24.29
N PHE A 127 -13.16 -9.51 -24.30
CA PHE A 127 -14.15 -9.95 -23.31
C PHE A 127 -14.67 -11.33 -23.72
N VAL A 128 -14.69 -12.27 -22.79
CA VAL A 128 -15.17 -13.64 -22.99
C VAL A 128 -16.14 -13.97 -21.86
N GLY A 129 -17.41 -14.15 -22.19
CA GLY A 129 -18.37 -14.49 -21.14
C GLY A 129 -19.80 -14.46 -21.59
N ASP A 130 -20.67 -14.15 -20.64
CA ASP A 130 -22.10 -14.13 -20.83
C ASP A 130 -22.64 -12.74 -21.22
N SER A 131 -23.93 -12.49 -21.04
CA SER A 131 -24.55 -11.20 -21.37
C SER A 131 -24.08 -10.05 -20.47
N LEU A 132 -23.50 -10.32 -19.31
CA LEU A 132 -22.91 -9.31 -18.42
C LEU A 132 -21.53 -8.87 -18.93
N SER A 133 -20.75 -9.79 -19.51
CA SER A 133 -19.57 -9.44 -20.30
C SER A 133 -19.90 -8.54 -21.50
N LEU A 134 -21.00 -8.81 -22.21
CA LEU A 134 -21.50 -7.91 -23.28
C LEU A 134 -21.85 -6.53 -22.72
N ASN A 135 -22.50 -6.48 -21.56
CA ASN A 135 -22.88 -5.25 -20.87
C ASN A 135 -21.64 -4.41 -20.50
N GLN A 136 -20.58 -5.05 -19.97
CA GLN A 136 -19.31 -4.40 -19.64
C GLN A 136 -18.56 -3.93 -20.89
N TRP A 137 -18.53 -4.74 -21.95
CA TRP A 137 -17.89 -4.40 -23.23
C TRP A 137 -18.56 -3.18 -23.91
N GLN A 138 -19.90 -3.09 -23.89
CA GLN A 138 -20.61 -1.93 -24.42
C GLN A 138 -20.35 -0.67 -23.59
N SER A 139 -20.26 -0.80 -22.26
CA SER A 139 -19.84 0.29 -21.38
C SER A 139 -18.46 0.83 -21.77
N LEU A 140 -17.45 -0.05 -21.88
CA LEU A 140 -16.07 0.38 -22.20
C LEU A 140 -16.01 1.05 -23.58
N THR A 141 -16.64 0.45 -24.59
CA THR A 141 -16.63 1.00 -25.95
C THR A 141 -17.34 2.36 -26.02
N CYS A 142 -18.41 2.58 -25.26
CA CYS A 142 -19.04 3.90 -25.12
C CYS A 142 -18.12 4.90 -24.42
N MET A 143 -17.53 4.53 -23.27
CA MET A 143 -16.60 5.39 -22.52
C MET A 143 -15.46 5.88 -23.43
N LEU A 144 -14.87 4.98 -24.20
CA LEU A 144 -13.78 5.29 -25.13
C LEU A 144 -14.23 6.13 -26.32
N TYR A 145 -15.35 5.78 -26.95
CA TYR A 145 -15.90 6.52 -28.09
C TYR A 145 -16.21 7.97 -27.74
N THR A 146 -16.79 8.21 -26.57
CA THR A 146 -17.17 9.56 -26.14
C THR A 146 -16.00 10.39 -25.59
N ALA A 147 -14.93 9.75 -25.14
CA ALA A 147 -13.77 10.43 -24.56
C ALA A 147 -12.96 11.23 -25.58
N VAL A 148 -12.97 10.81 -26.86
CA VAL A 148 -12.26 11.50 -27.96
C VAL A 148 -13.24 11.74 -29.11
N PRO A 149 -13.99 12.85 -29.09
CA PRO A 149 -14.98 13.17 -30.12
C PRO A 149 -14.39 13.17 -31.52
N GLY A 150 -15.05 12.50 -32.46
CA GLY A 150 -14.61 12.40 -33.87
C GLY A 150 -13.72 11.21 -34.19
N THR A 151 -13.31 10.42 -33.20
CA THR A 151 -12.53 9.18 -33.42
C THR A 151 -13.30 8.23 -34.32
N LYS A 152 -12.68 7.81 -35.44
CA LYS A 152 -13.30 6.85 -36.35
C LYS A 152 -13.22 5.43 -35.81
N TYR A 153 -14.32 4.70 -35.96
CA TYR A 153 -14.40 3.30 -35.55
C TYR A 153 -15.05 2.40 -36.60
N THR A 154 -14.82 1.10 -36.48
CA THR A 154 -15.60 0.05 -37.15
C THR A 154 -16.11 -0.95 -36.14
N LEU A 155 -17.37 -1.35 -36.27
CA LEU A 155 -17.99 -2.43 -35.50
C LEU A 155 -18.36 -3.57 -36.44
N VAL A 156 -17.74 -4.74 -36.26
CA VAL A 156 -17.98 -5.92 -37.10
C VAL A 156 -18.35 -7.10 -36.21
N THR A 157 -19.46 -7.75 -36.52
CA THR A 157 -19.88 -8.99 -35.85
C THR A 157 -19.81 -10.15 -36.84
N LYS A 158 -19.02 -11.18 -36.53
CA LYS A 158 -18.89 -12.38 -37.34
C LYS A 158 -18.82 -13.61 -36.45
N GLY A 159 -19.73 -14.56 -36.65
CA GLY A 159 -19.69 -15.84 -35.95
C GLY A 159 -19.75 -15.74 -34.41
N GLY A 160 -20.46 -14.74 -33.87
CA GLY A 160 -20.56 -14.52 -32.42
C GLY A 160 -19.41 -13.71 -31.80
N LEU A 161 -18.40 -13.34 -32.58
CA LEU A 161 -17.36 -12.39 -32.20
C LEU A 161 -17.74 -10.98 -32.69
N SER A 162 -17.91 -10.04 -31.77
CA SER A 162 -18.10 -8.62 -32.06
C SER A 162 -16.81 -7.87 -31.82
N THR A 163 -16.26 -7.20 -32.83
CA THR A 163 -15.00 -6.45 -32.73
C THR A 163 -15.24 -4.97 -33.00
N PHE A 164 -14.96 -4.16 -31.98
CA PHE A 164 -14.93 -2.70 -32.09
C PHE A 164 -13.49 -2.24 -32.31
N THR A 165 -13.20 -1.57 -33.42
CA THR A 165 -11.84 -1.11 -33.74
C THR A 165 -11.78 0.41 -33.74
N PHE A 166 -10.94 0.99 -32.90
CA PHE A 166 -10.59 2.42 -32.94
C PHE A 166 -9.47 2.62 -33.97
N LEU A 167 -9.82 3.12 -35.15
CA LEU A 167 -8.94 3.08 -36.33
C LEU A 167 -7.63 3.84 -36.13
N GLU A 168 -7.69 5.01 -35.51
CA GLU A 168 -6.53 5.88 -35.28
C GLU A 168 -5.54 5.32 -34.26
N TYR A 169 -6.01 4.45 -33.37
CA TYR A 169 -5.22 3.82 -32.32
C TYR A 169 -4.86 2.37 -32.67
N ASN A 170 -5.44 1.81 -33.74
CA ASN A 170 -5.35 0.38 -34.05
C ASN A 170 -5.64 -0.49 -32.82
N LEU A 171 -6.55 -0.04 -31.95
CA LEU A 171 -6.99 -0.77 -30.76
C LEU A 171 -8.25 -1.56 -31.13
N LYS A 172 -8.26 -2.85 -30.81
CA LYS A 172 -9.44 -3.70 -30.95
C LYS A 172 -9.99 -4.06 -29.57
N VAL A 173 -11.25 -3.76 -29.35
CA VAL A 173 -12.01 -4.17 -28.16
C VAL A 173 -13.10 -5.12 -28.63
N SER A 174 -12.93 -6.41 -28.33
CA SER A 174 -13.81 -7.46 -28.83
C SER A 174 -14.60 -8.13 -27.73
N PHE A 175 -15.76 -8.68 -28.07
CA PHE A 175 -16.58 -9.53 -27.23
C PHE A 175 -16.83 -10.86 -27.94
N SER A 176 -16.54 -11.95 -27.25
CA SER A 176 -16.83 -13.32 -27.68
C SER A 176 -17.80 -13.96 -26.69
N ARG A 177 -18.96 -14.39 -27.18
CA ARG A 177 -19.95 -15.06 -26.35
C ARG A 177 -19.51 -16.48 -26.00
N ASN A 178 -19.14 -16.70 -24.75
CA ASN A 178 -18.89 -18.02 -24.18
C ASN A 178 -19.31 -18.00 -22.71
N ALA A 179 -20.62 -18.13 -22.48
CA ALA A 179 -21.26 -17.89 -21.19
C ALA A 179 -20.85 -18.86 -20.07
N PHE A 180 -20.27 -20.01 -20.43
CA PHE A 180 -19.86 -21.04 -19.46
C PHE A 180 -18.36 -21.24 -19.43
N ILE A 181 -17.59 -20.48 -20.23
CA ILE A 181 -16.13 -20.58 -20.43
C ILE A 181 -15.61 -21.98 -20.80
N VAL A 182 -16.52 -22.89 -21.15
CA VAL A 182 -16.29 -24.27 -21.59
C VAL A 182 -17.23 -24.61 -22.75
N ASP A 183 -17.00 -25.74 -23.40
CA ASP A 183 -17.71 -26.06 -24.65
C ASP A 183 -19.15 -26.58 -24.42
N ILE A 184 -20.06 -26.15 -25.29
CA ILE A 184 -21.36 -26.82 -25.53
C ILE A 184 -21.29 -27.47 -26.91
N VAL A 185 -21.49 -28.78 -26.96
CA VAL A 185 -21.34 -29.58 -28.19
C VAL A 185 -22.67 -30.26 -28.54
N GLY A 186 -23.08 -30.14 -29.80
CA GLY A 186 -24.24 -30.87 -30.33
C GLY A 186 -23.92 -32.36 -30.50
N THR A 187 -24.76 -33.22 -29.93
CA THR A 187 -24.67 -34.68 -30.06
C THR A 187 -26.02 -35.27 -30.49
N PRO A 188 -26.07 -36.55 -30.92
CA PRO A 188 -27.34 -37.22 -31.21
C PRO A 188 -28.32 -37.22 -30.02
N ASP A 189 -27.80 -37.14 -28.78
CA ASP A 189 -28.57 -37.14 -27.54
C ASP A 189 -28.99 -35.74 -27.06
N GLY A 190 -28.60 -34.68 -27.80
CA GLY A 190 -28.88 -33.29 -27.47
C GLY A 190 -27.61 -32.42 -27.33
N LEU A 191 -27.79 -31.18 -26.86
CA LEU A 191 -26.70 -30.27 -26.56
C LEU A 191 -26.04 -30.64 -25.22
N VAL A 192 -24.74 -30.90 -25.24
CA VAL A 192 -23.97 -31.34 -24.06
C VAL A 192 -23.04 -30.23 -23.60
N LEU A 193 -23.23 -29.73 -22.38
CA LEU A 193 -22.28 -28.85 -21.70
C LEU A 193 -21.13 -29.68 -21.14
N LYS A 194 -19.93 -29.54 -21.72
CA LYS A 194 -18.73 -30.29 -21.31
C LYS A 194 -17.88 -29.45 -20.37
N LEU A 195 -17.90 -29.77 -19.07
CA LEU A 195 -17.23 -28.95 -18.05
C LEU A 195 -15.69 -29.07 -18.05
N ASP A 196 -15.15 -30.07 -18.76
CA ASP A 196 -13.72 -30.38 -18.87
C ASP A 196 -13.14 -30.15 -20.27
N SER A 197 -13.80 -29.30 -21.08
CA SER A 197 -13.41 -29.04 -22.46
C SER A 197 -13.35 -27.56 -22.79
N ILE A 198 -12.25 -27.14 -23.41
CA ILE A 198 -12.08 -25.86 -24.10
C ILE A 198 -11.60 -26.19 -25.51
N SER A 199 -12.39 -25.81 -26.53
CA SER A 199 -12.09 -26.15 -27.91
C SER A 199 -10.82 -25.46 -28.41
N PRO A 200 -10.09 -26.06 -29.37
CA PRO A 200 -8.92 -25.44 -29.99
C PRO A 200 -9.22 -24.07 -30.63
N GLU A 201 -10.46 -23.90 -31.12
CA GLU A 201 -10.94 -22.64 -31.70
C GLU A 201 -11.02 -21.53 -30.66
N ASN A 202 -11.60 -21.83 -29.48
CA ASN A 202 -11.62 -20.92 -28.34
C ASN A 202 -10.20 -20.61 -27.84
N GLU A 203 -9.36 -21.63 -27.66
CA GLU A 203 -7.95 -21.45 -27.25
C GLU A 203 -7.21 -20.51 -28.22
N GLN A 204 -7.30 -20.75 -29.53
CA GLN A 204 -6.65 -19.93 -30.54
C GLN A 204 -7.16 -18.48 -30.52
N LEU A 205 -8.48 -18.30 -30.38
CA LEU A 205 -9.10 -16.98 -30.28
C LEU A 205 -8.65 -16.24 -29.02
N TRP A 206 -8.47 -16.91 -27.89
CA TRP A 206 -8.08 -16.25 -26.64
C TRP A 206 -6.61 -15.86 -26.65
N LEU A 207 -5.71 -16.76 -27.10
CA LEU A 207 -4.26 -16.55 -27.07
C LEU A 207 -3.74 -15.44 -28.01
N GLN A 208 -4.54 -14.98 -28.97
CA GLN A 208 -4.15 -13.87 -29.87
C GLN A 208 -4.38 -12.46 -29.28
N ASN A 209 -4.80 -12.35 -28.01
CA ASN A 209 -5.09 -11.06 -27.36
C ASN A 209 -4.09 -10.70 -26.26
N ASP A 210 -3.85 -9.41 -26.11
CA ASP A 210 -2.96 -8.84 -25.09
C ASP A 210 -3.65 -8.75 -23.72
N VAL A 211 -4.97 -8.61 -23.72
CA VAL A 211 -5.80 -8.56 -22.51
C VAL A 211 -7.02 -9.45 -22.68
N LEU A 212 -7.22 -10.36 -21.73
CA LEU A 212 -8.39 -11.22 -21.63
C LEU A 212 -9.21 -10.85 -20.40
N ILE A 213 -10.52 -10.67 -20.55
CA ILE A 213 -11.45 -10.36 -19.46
C ILE A 213 -12.55 -11.42 -19.51
N PHE A 214 -12.53 -12.35 -18.55
CA PHE A 214 -13.50 -13.45 -18.47
C PHE A 214 -14.66 -13.12 -17.53
N ASP A 215 -15.84 -13.64 -17.81
CA ASP A 215 -17.04 -13.57 -16.97
C ASP A 215 -17.86 -14.85 -17.16
N SER A 216 -18.48 -15.36 -16.09
CA SER A 216 -19.30 -16.57 -16.15
C SER A 216 -20.11 -16.70 -14.86
N TRP A 217 -21.40 -16.37 -14.86
CA TRP A 217 -22.30 -16.76 -13.76
C TRP A 217 -23.78 -16.68 -14.11
N HIS A 218 -24.22 -15.56 -14.69
CA HIS A 218 -25.64 -15.24 -14.84
C HIS A 218 -26.42 -16.35 -15.57
N TRP A 219 -25.77 -16.96 -16.56
CA TRP A 219 -26.35 -18.01 -17.39
C TRP A 219 -26.46 -19.38 -16.73
N TRP A 220 -25.70 -19.64 -15.67
CA TRP A 220 -25.75 -20.92 -14.93
C TRP A 220 -27.09 -21.14 -14.22
N LEU A 221 -27.82 -20.05 -13.96
CA LEU A 221 -29.13 -20.07 -13.29
C LEU A 221 -30.30 -20.34 -14.25
N HIS A 222 -30.05 -20.41 -15.57
CA HIS A 222 -31.10 -20.68 -16.54
C HIS A 222 -31.61 -22.12 -16.47
N VAL A 223 -32.93 -22.25 -16.40
CA VAL A 223 -33.65 -23.53 -16.36
C VAL A 223 -34.75 -23.58 -17.42
N GLY A 224 -35.22 -24.79 -17.75
CA GLY A 224 -36.30 -25.00 -18.72
C GLY A 224 -35.93 -24.48 -20.11
N ARG A 225 -36.82 -23.71 -20.75
CA ARG A 225 -36.62 -23.21 -22.12
C ARG A 225 -35.44 -22.23 -22.28
N LYS A 226 -34.93 -21.67 -21.19
CA LYS A 226 -33.77 -20.76 -21.21
C LYS A 226 -32.44 -21.51 -21.05
N GLN A 227 -32.47 -22.78 -20.67
CA GLN A 227 -31.25 -23.59 -20.50
C GLN A 227 -30.68 -23.95 -21.88
N PRO A 228 -29.41 -23.58 -22.18
CA PRO A 228 -28.81 -23.82 -23.50
C PRO A 228 -28.19 -25.22 -23.67
N TRP A 229 -28.33 -26.10 -22.68
CA TRP A 229 -27.87 -27.50 -22.74
C TRP A 229 -28.98 -28.46 -22.31
N ASP A 230 -28.93 -29.68 -22.84
CA ASP A 230 -29.81 -30.80 -22.49
C ASP A 230 -29.14 -31.73 -21.46
N LEU A 231 -27.82 -31.87 -21.54
CA LEU A 231 -27.00 -32.76 -20.71
C LEU A 231 -25.72 -32.07 -20.24
N ILE A 232 -25.14 -32.53 -19.13
CA ILE A 232 -23.85 -32.07 -18.59
C ILE A 232 -22.87 -33.25 -18.59
N GLN A 233 -21.66 -33.06 -19.11
CA GLN A 233 -20.62 -34.08 -19.16
C GLN A 233 -19.36 -33.65 -18.43
N VAL A 234 -18.74 -34.60 -17.73
CA VAL A 234 -17.41 -34.47 -17.10
C VAL A 234 -16.68 -35.79 -17.28
N GLY A 235 -15.56 -35.76 -18.01
CA GLY A 235 -14.86 -36.96 -18.45
C GLY A 235 -15.79 -37.87 -19.23
N ASN A 236 -15.90 -39.13 -18.80
CA ASN A 236 -16.78 -40.13 -19.44
C ASN A 236 -18.18 -40.19 -18.81
N GLN A 237 -18.51 -39.35 -17.83
CA GLN A 237 -19.80 -39.37 -17.15
C GLN A 237 -20.73 -38.29 -17.71
N THR A 238 -21.97 -38.66 -17.98
CA THR A 238 -23.02 -37.76 -18.50
C THR A 238 -24.18 -37.72 -17.52
N TYR A 239 -24.63 -36.51 -17.20
CA TYR A 239 -25.69 -36.23 -16.25
C TYR A 239 -26.82 -35.48 -16.94
N LYS A 240 -28.06 -35.77 -16.54
CA LYS A 240 -29.22 -34.99 -16.98
C LYS A 240 -29.20 -33.59 -16.39
N ASP A 241 -28.72 -33.48 -15.15
CA ASP A 241 -28.53 -32.20 -14.49
C ASP A 241 -27.47 -32.30 -13.39
N MET A 242 -26.99 -31.15 -12.92
CA MET A 242 -25.96 -31.03 -11.88
C MET A 242 -26.22 -29.78 -11.04
N ASP A 243 -25.86 -29.82 -9.76
CA ASP A 243 -25.80 -28.63 -8.93
C ASP A 243 -24.97 -27.52 -9.60
N ARG A 244 -25.51 -26.28 -9.61
CA ARG A 244 -24.92 -25.19 -10.40
C ARG A 244 -23.58 -24.73 -9.86
N LEU A 245 -23.37 -24.74 -8.54
CA LEU A 245 -22.10 -24.37 -7.94
C LEU A 245 -21.04 -25.45 -8.21
N VAL A 246 -21.43 -26.73 -8.18
CA VAL A 246 -20.54 -27.84 -8.54
C VAL A 246 -20.16 -27.80 -10.01
N ALA A 247 -21.12 -27.52 -10.90
CA ALA A 247 -20.85 -27.42 -12.33
C ALA A 247 -19.94 -26.22 -12.65
N TYR A 248 -20.19 -25.09 -12.00
CA TYR A 248 -19.39 -23.87 -12.10
C TYR A 248 -17.95 -24.07 -11.60
N GLU A 249 -17.76 -24.71 -10.44
CA GLU A 249 -16.43 -25.05 -9.90
C GLU A 249 -15.62 -25.90 -10.88
N LYS A 250 -16.25 -26.88 -11.52
CA LYS A 250 -15.58 -27.75 -12.51
C LYS A 250 -15.16 -26.97 -13.75
N ALA A 251 -16.03 -26.13 -14.29
CA ALA A 251 -15.70 -25.30 -15.45
C ALA A 251 -14.57 -24.30 -15.14
N LEU A 252 -14.61 -23.66 -13.98
CA LEU A 252 -13.53 -22.77 -13.53
C LEU A 252 -12.21 -23.52 -13.34
N THR A 253 -12.25 -24.75 -12.82
CA THR A 253 -11.06 -25.59 -12.66
C THR A 253 -10.41 -25.89 -14.02
N THR A 254 -11.23 -26.25 -15.02
CA THR A 254 -10.78 -26.47 -16.40
C THR A 254 -10.17 -25.20 -17.00
N TRP A 255 -10.84 -24.07 -16.84
CA TRP A 255 -10.34 -22.77 -17.30
C TRP A 255 -9.04 -22.36 -16.62
N ALA A 256 -8.91 -22.52 -15.30
CA ALA A 256 -7.69 -22.20 -14.56
C ALA A 256 -6.52 -23.09 -15.02
N GLY A 257 -6.77 -24.39 -15.26
CA GLY A 257 -5.79 -25.29 -15.84
C GLY A 257 -5.36 -24.89 -17.26
N TRP A 258 -6.27 -24.33 -18.06
CA TRP A 258 -5.91 -23.74 -19.36
C TRP A 258 -5.03 -22.50 -19.20
N VAL A 259 -5.35 -21.58 -18.29
CA VAL A 259 -4.50 -20.40 -18.01
C VAL A 259 -3.08 -20.85 -17.66
N ASP A 260 -2.97 -21.76 -16.70
CA ASP A 260 -1.70 -22.28 -16.20
C ASP A 260 -0.88 -23.04 -17.25
N SER A 261 -1.53 -23.70 -18.21
CA SER A 261 -0.83 -24.45 -19.25
C SER A 261 -0.51 -23.62 -20.50
N LYS A 262 -1.33 -22.63 -20.86
CA LYS A 262 -1.27 -21.96 -22.18
C LYS A 262 -0.89 -20.49 -22.16
N VAL A 263 -1.24 -19.73 -21.12
CA VAL A 263 -1.07 -18.27 -21.11
C VAL A 263 0.36 -17.85 -20.77
N ASP A 264 0.96 -16.93 -21.53
CA ASP A 264 2.25 -16.30 -21.17
C ASP A 264 1.97 -14.97 -20.44
N PRO A 265 2.23 -14.86 -19.12
CA PRO A 265 1.91 -13.66 -18.35
C PRO A 265 2.75 -12.44 -18.74
N ASN A 266 3.85 -12.62 -19.48
CA ASN A 266 4.63 -11.50 -20.02
C ASN A 266 3.99 -10.88 -21.28
N LYS A 267 3.06 -11.59 -21.92
CA LYS A 267 2.38 -11.16 -23.15
C LYS A 267 0.92 -10.83 -22.93
N THR A 268 0.21 -11.66 -22.17
CA THR A 268 -1.23 -11.55 -21.99
C THR A 268 -1.58 -11.31 -20.53
N LYS A 269 -2.30 -10.23 -20.26
CA LYS A 269 -2.92 -10.00 -18.95
C LYS A 269 -4.29 -10.67 -18.90
N VAL A 270 -4.55 -11.40 -17.82
CA VAL A 270 -5.83 -12.10 -17.62
C VAL A 270 -6.57 -11.49 -16.45
N PHE A 271 -7.82 -11.10 -16.69
CA PHE A 271 -8.77 -10.65 -15.71
C PHE A 271 -9.95 -11.62 -15.65
N PHE A 272 -10.51 -11.78 -14.46
CA PHE A 272 -11.80 -12.43 -14.27
C PHE A 272 -12.74 -11.46 -13.57
N GLN A 273 -13.90 -11.20 -14.16
CA GLN A 273 -14.94 -10.36 -13.61
C GLN A 273 -15.60 -11.08 -12.43
N GLY A 274 -15.71 -10.40 -11.29
CA GLY A 274 -16.50 -10.87 -10.16
C GLY A 274 -17.95 -11.13 -10.55
N VAL A 275 -18.66 -11.84 -9.68
CA VAL A 275 -20.03 -12.26 -9.97
C VAL A 275 -20.95 -11.05 -9.98
N SER A 276 -21.58 -10.75 -11.12
CA SER A 276 -22.62 -9.72 -11.16
C SER A 276 -23.86 -10.22 -10.41
N PRO A 277 -24.33 -9.51 -9.36
CA PRO A 277 -25.53 -9.90 -8.64
C PRO A 277 -26.79 -9.57 -9.45
N ASP A 278 -27.87 -10.29 -9.16
CA ASP A 278 -29.22 -9.89 -9.53
C ASP A 278 -30.00 -9.35 -8.31
N HIS A 279 -31.02 -8.55 -8.57
CA HIS A 279 -31.90 -7.97 -7.56
C HIS A 279 -33.35 -8.41 -7.78
N SER A 280 -33.55 -9.72 -7.96
CA SER A 280 -34.89 -10.30 -8.20
C SER A 280 -35.73 -10.45 -6.92
N ASN A 281 -35.11 -10.39 -5.74
CA ASN A 281 -35.77 -10.59 -4.44
C ASN A 281 -35.39 -9.51 -3.42
N ALA A 282 -36.32 -8.58 -3.14
CA ALA A 282 -36.05 -7.45 -2.26
C ALA A 282 -35.86 -7.78 -0.77
N THR A 283 -36.23 -8.99 -0.35
CA THR A 283 -35.98 -9.44 1.02
C THR A 283 -34.49 -9.52 1.35
N GLU A 284 -33.62 -9.66 0.34
CA GLU A 284 -32.17 -9.78 0.51
C GLU A 284 -31.52 -8.47 1.00
N TRP A 285 -32.12 -7.32 0.70
CA TRP A 285 -31.64 -6.02 1.16
C TRP A 285 -32.56 -5.36 2.20
N GLY A 286 -33.47 -6.13 2.80
CA GLY A 286 -34.27 -5.68 3.94
C GLY A 286 -35.34 -4.64 3.60
N ASP A 287 -35.92 -4.68 2.40
CA ASP A 287 -37.04 -3.82 1.97
C ASP A 287 -38.32 -4.65 1.73
N PRO A 288 -39.08 -5.02 2.78
CA PRO A 288 -40.26 -5.89 2.66
C PRO A 288 -41.39 -5.37 1.74
N PRO A 289 -41.63 -4.04 1.61
CA PRO A 289 -42.59 -3.51 0.65
C PRO A 289 -42.21 -3.69 -0.82
N ALA A 290 -40.91 -3.78 -1.12
CA ALA A 290 -40.44 -4.02 -2.47
C ALA A 290 -40.52 -5.52 -2.82
N ILE A 291 -40.69 -5.82 -4.11
CA ILE A 291 -40.68 -7.20 -4.62
C ILE A 291 -39.32 -7.53 -5.22
N ASN A 292 -38.78 -6.61 -6.03
CA ASN A 292 -37.54 -6.75 -6.79
C ASN A 292 -36.94 -5.35 -7.06
N CYS A 293 -36.04 -5.24 -8.03
CA CYS A 293 -35.41 -3.98 -8.45
C CYS A 293 -36.36 -2.90 -9.00
N ASN A 294 -37.65 -3.21 -9.24
CA ASN A 294 -38.60 -2.23 -9.77
C ASN A 294 -38.81 -1.05 -8.82
N ALA A 295 -38.90 0.15 -9.39
CA ALA A 295 -39.06 1.43 -8.69
C ALA A 295 -37.94 1.77 -7.68
N GLN A 296 -36.83 1.03 -7.69
CA GLN A 296 -35.65 1.36 -6.90
C GLN A 296 -34.85 2.46 -7.61
N THR A 297 -34.60 3.58 -6.93
CA THR A 297 -34.00 4.79 -7.52
C THR A 297 -32.73 5.26 -6.82
N GLU A 298 -32.39 4.62 -5.70
CA GLU A 298 -31.20 4.91 -4.89
C GLU A 298 -30.50 3.61 -4.47
N PRO A 299 -29.16 3.63 -4.37
CA PRO A 299 -28.37 2.50 -3.88
C PRO A 299 -28.63 2.27 -2.38
N LEU A 300 -28.17 1.13 -1.88
CA LEU A 300 -28.14 0.89 -0.44
C LEU A 300 -27.09 1.81 0.23
N PRO A 301 -27.38 2.33 1.43
CA PRO A 301 -26.42 3.14 2.17
C PRO A 301 -25.35 2.26 2.83
N GLY A 302 -24.12 2.77 2.88
CA GLY A 302 -23.00 2.11 3.54
C GLY A 302 -22.29 1.05 2.69
N PRO A 303 -21.25 0.40 3.24
CA PRO A 303 -20.39 -0.50 2.48
C PRO A 303 -20.86 -1.95 2.44
N ASP A 304 -21.76 -2.33 3.35
CA ASP A 304 -22.08 -3.73 3.59
C ASP A 304 -23.47 -4.06 3.03
N PHE A 305 -23.52 -5.11 2.21
CA PHE A 305 -24.79 -5.66 1.76
C PHE A 305 -25.44 -6.46 2.92
N PRO A 306 -26.72 -6.22 3.27
CA PRO A 306 -27.37 -6.89 4.40
C PRO A 306 -27.56 -8.41 4.20
N GLY A 307 -27.60 -8.86 2.95
CA GLY A 307 -27.81 -10.26 2.59
C GLY A 307 -26.58 -11.13 2.79
N LYS A 308 -26.71 -12.41 2.45
CA LYS A 308 -25.57 -13.34 2.50
C LYS A 308 -24.57 -13.03 1.38
N PRO A 309 -23.27 -13.31 1.57
CA PRO A 309 -22.28 -13.29 0.50
C PRO A 309 -22.73 -14.17 -0.66
N HIS A 310 -22.43 -13.74 -1.89
CA HIS A 310 -22.89 -14.45 -3.07
C HIS A 310 -22.17 -15.82 -3.18
N PRO A 311 -22.88 -16.97 -3.20
CA PRO A 311 -22.24 -18.28 -3.08
C PRO A 311 -21.29 -18.60 -4.24
N ALA A 312 -21.57 -18.12 -5.46
CA ALA A 312 -20.68 -18.32 -6.60
C ALA A 312 -19.39 -17.50 -6.53
N GLU A 313 -19.38 -16.39 -5.79
CA GLU A 313 -18.17 -15.60 -5.60
C GLU A 313 -17.13 -16.39 -4.82
N GLN A 314 -17.55 -17.11 -3.77
CA GLN A 314 -16.67 -17.99 -2.99
C GLN A 314 -16.07 -19.10 -3.86
N VAL A 315 -16.86 -19.67 -4.78
CA VAL A 315 -16.38 -20.68 -5.73
C VAL A 315 -15.37 -20.09 -6.71
N LEU A 316 -15.64 -18.88 -7.21
CA LEU A 316 -14.73 -18.16 -8.10
C LEU A 316 -13.40 -17.85 -7.41
N GLU A 317 -13.43 -17.21 -6.24
CA GLU A 317 -12.23 -16.85 -5.48
C GLU A 317 -11.38 -18.09 -5.14
N LYS A 318 -12.05 -19.19 -4.74
CA LYS A 318 -11.39 -20.48 -4.52
C LYS A 318 -10.68 -20.96 -5.78
N ALA A 319 -11.35 -20.97 -6.94
CA ALA A 319 -10.73 -21.40 -8.19
C ALA A 319 -9.53 -20.51 -8.58
N LEU A 320 -9.66 -19.19 -8.44
CA LEU A 320 -8.57 -18.26 -8.72
C LEU A 320 -7.37 -18.45 -7.79
N SER A 321 -7.60 -18.74 -6.50
CA SER A 321 -6.53 -19.03 -5.54
C SER A 321 -5.71 -20.29 -5.87
N THR A 322 -6.27 -21.19 -6.69
CA THR A 322 -5.57 -22.41 -7.13
C THR A 322 -4.78 -22.24 -8.42
N ALA A 323 -4.93 -21.11 -9.12
CA ALA A 323 -4.17 -20.82 -10.33
C ALA A 323 -2.72 -20.48 -9.98
N SER A 324 -1.77 -21.09 -10.70
CA SER A 324 -0.34 -20.84 -10.51
C SER A 324 0.15 -19.60 -11.26
N LYS A 325 -0.55 -19.19 -12.33
CA LYS A 325 -0.29 -17.94 -13.05
C LYS A 325 -1.17 -16.79 -12.55
N PRO A 326 -0.69 -15.54 -12.66
CA PRO A 326 -1.44 -14.39 -12.16
C PRO A 326 -2.74 -14.20 -12.95
N VAL A 327 -3.86 -14.22 -12.23
CA VAL A 327 -5.18 -13.79 -12.70
C VAL A 327 -5.64 -12.63 -11.82
N HIS A 328 -6.08 -11.54 -12.44
CA HIS A 328 -6.59 -10.37 -11.73
C HIS A 328 -8.12 -10.46 -11.57
N LEU A 329 -8.60 -10.66 -10.34
CA LEU A 329 -10.03 -10.58 -10.05
C LEU A 329 -10.47 -9.11 -10.07
N LEU A 330 -11.41 -8.76 -10.95
CA LEU A 330 -12.19 -7.53 -10.82
C LEU A 330 -13.29 -7.81 -9.79
N ASN A 331 -12.96 -7.65 -8.51
CA ASN A 331 -13.91 -7.95 -7.43
C ASN A 331 -15.00 -6.87 -7.39
N ILE A 332 -16.09 -7.13 -8.11
CA ILE A 332 -17.22 -6.22 -8.33
C ILE A 332 -18.50 -6.66 -7.60
N THR A 333 -18.53 -7.83 -6.96
CA THR A 333 -19.78 -8.44 -6.48
C THR A 333 -20.41 -7.57 -5.39
N ALA A 334 -19.69 -7.33 -4.30
CA ALA A 334 -20.19 -6.60 -3.14
C ALA A 334 -20.58 -5.15 -3.49
N LEU A 335 -19.72 -4.43 -4.23
CA LEU A 335 -20.04 -3.07 -4.67
C LEU A 335 -21.28 -3.04 -5.57
N SER A 336 -21.51 -4.08 -6.38
CA SER A 336 -22.67 -4.13 -7.28
C SER A 336 -23.95 -4.54 -6.53
N GLN A 337 -23.86 -5.33 -5.44
CA GLN A 337 -25.00 -5.67 -4.58
C GLN A 337 -25.61 -4.44 -3.89
N LEU A 338 -24.84 -3.36 -3.76
CA LEU A 338 -25.35 -2.09 -3.23
C LEU A 338 -26.20 -1.32 -4.26
N ARG A 339 -26.22 -1.73 -5.53
CA ARG A 339 -26.76 -0.98 -6.67
C ARG A 339 -28.12 -1.47 -7.18
N LYS A 340 -29.02 -1.82 -6.26
CA LYS A 340 -30.41 -2.19 -6.59
C LYS A 340 -31.16 -1.21 -7.49
N ASP A 341 -30.71 0.05 -7.55
CA ASP A 341 -31.24 1.14 -8.38
C ASP A 341 -30.87 1.08 -9.86
N ALA A 342 -29.76 0.44 -10.23
CA ALA A 342 -29.13 0.66 -11.53
C ALA A 342 -29.52 -0.35 -12.63
N HIS A 343 -30.45 -1.27 -12.35
CA HIS A 343 -30.95 -2.24 -13.33
C HIS A 343 -31.92 -1.61 -14.34
N PRO A 344 -32.03 -2.15 -15.57
CA PRO A 344 -33.06 -1.73 -16.52
C PRO A 344 -34.48 -1.88 -15.99
N SER A 345 -34.74 -2.89 -15.16
CA SER A 345 -36.07 -3.18 -14.63
C SER A 345 -37.08 -3.32 -15.78
N VAL A 346 -38.12 -2.49 -15.81
CA VAL A 346 -39.13 -2.42 -16.88
C VAL A 346 -38.68 -1.64 -18.12
N TYR A 347 -37.50 -1.04 -18.07
CA TYR A 347 -36.90 -0.25 -19.16
C TYR A 347 -35.84 -1.06 -19.94
N GLY A 348 -35.85 -2.39 -19.82
CA GLY A 348 -35.04 -3.31 -20.63
C GLY A 348 -35.86 -3.98 -21.75
N LEU A 349 -35.38 -5.14 -22.22
CA LEU A 349 -36.10 -5.93 -23.22
C LEU A 349 -37.45 -6.43 -22.68
N GLY A 350 -38.53 -6.09 -23.39
CA GLY A 350 -39.90 -6.51 -23.05
C GLY A 350 -40.74 -5.45 -22.33
N GLY A 351 -40.19 -4.27 -22.02
CA GLY A 351 -40.91 -3.14 -21.41
C GLY A 351 -41.56 -3.53 -20.08
N HIS A 352 -42.72 -2.96 -19.76
CA HIS A 352 -43.48 -3.30 -18.54
C HIS A 352 -43.92 -4.78 -18.41
N LYS A 353 -43.74 -5.60 -19.46
CA LYS A 353 -44.00 -7.05 -19.43
C LYS A 353 -42.73 -7.88 -19.16
N GLY A 354 -41.55 -7.27 -19.27
CA GLY A 354 -40.26 -7.84 -18.90
C GLY A 354 -39.73 -7.18 -17.62
N MET A 355 -39.20 -7.97 -16.70
CA MET A 355 -38.48 -7.45 -15.54
C MET A 355 -37.04 -7.90 -15.64
N ASP A 356 -36.14 -6.94 -15.83
CA ASP A 356 -34.71 -7.19 -15.88
C ASP A 356 -34.03 -6.65 -14.61
N CYS A 357 -33.77 -7.54 -13.67
CA CYS A 357 -33.02 -7.23 -12.45
C CYS A 357 -31.63 -7.88 -12.46
N SER A 358 -31.10 -8.23 -13.64
CA SER A 358 -29.80 -8.91 -13.76
C SER A 358 -28.81 -8.11 -14.59
N HIS A 359 -29.24 -7.51 -15.70
CA HIS A 359 -28.40 -6.60 -16.49
C HIS A 359 -28.39 -5.19 -15.91
N TRP A 360 -27.56 -4.31 -16.45
CA TRP A 360 -27.37 -2.94 -15.94
C TRP A 360 -27.64 -1.89 -17.01
N CYS A 361 -28.23 -0.77 -16.59
CA CYS A 361 -28.36 0.41 -17.43
C CYS A 361 -26.97 0.94 -17.82
N LEU A 362 -26.84 1.42 -19.06
CA LEU A 362 -25.67 2.16 -19.54
C LEU A 362 -26.05 3.61 -19.87
N ALA A 363 -25.30 4.63 -19.43
CA ALA A 363 -24.23 4.62 -18.43
C ALA A 363 -24.70 4.09 -17.06
N GLY A 364 -23.77 3.59 -16.23
CA GLY A 364 -24.14 2.98 -14.96
C GLY A 364 -23.05 2.11 -14.33
N VAL A 365 -23.46 1.06 -13.62
CA VAL A 365 -22.58 0.20 -12.81
C VAL A 365 -21.43 -0.43 -13.60
N PRO A 366 -21.61 -0.92 -14.84
CA PRO A 366 -20.51 -1.46 -15.63
C PRO A 366 -19.41 -0.44 -15.97
N ASP A 367 -19.72 0.86 -15.96
CA ASP A 367 -18.69 1.90 -16.13
C ASP A 367 -17.69 1.87 -14.97
N THR A 368 -18.15 1.52 -13.76
CA THR A 368 -17.29 1.29 -12.59
C THR A 368 -16.46 0.02 -12.73
N TRP A 369 -16.98 -1.06 -13.32
CA TRP A 369 -16.24 -2.30 -13.52
C TRP A 369 -15.06 -2.15 -14.48
N ASN A 370 -15.19 -1.20 -15.41
CA ASN A 370 -14.14 -0.84 -16.37
C ASN A 370 -12.99 -0.03 -15.75
N TYR A 371 -13.08 0.33 -14.46
CA TYR A 371 -11.90 0.72 -13.70
C TYR A 371 -11.07 -0.51 -13.37
N SER A 372 -10.15 -0.86 -14.25
CA SER A 372 -9.06 -1.75 -13.91
C SER A 372 -8.08 -1.02 -13.00
N SER A 373 -7.48 -1.73 -12.04
CA SER A 373 -6.21 -1.33 -11.45
C SER A 373 -5.10 -1.39 -12.51
N GLU A 374 -5.17 -0.52 -13.51
CA GLU A 374 -3.93 0.05 -14.02
C GLU A 374 -3.33 0.80 -12.83
N GLY A 375 -2.44 0.11 -12.12
CA GLY A 375 -1.88 0.56 -10.85
C GLY A 375 -1.50 2.04 -10.92
N CYS A 376 -1.74 2.76 -9.83
CA CYS A 376 -1.23 4.11 -9.75
C CYS A 376 0.29 4.04 -9.81
N ASP A 377 0.85 4.44 -10.95
CA ASP A 377 2.28 4.71 -11.04
C ASP A 377 2.55 5.94 -10.16
N LEU A 378 3.01 5.67 -8.94
CA LEU A 378 3.34 6.71 -7.96
C LEU A 378 4.41 7.67 -8.47
N PHE A 379 5.16 7.29 -9.51
CA PHE A 379 6.31 8.01 -10.03
C PHE A 379 5.97 8.82 -11.29
N GLN A 380 4.75 8.72 -11.83
CA GLN A 380 4.27 9.56 -12.94
C GLN A 380 3.27 10.60 -12.46
N GLY A 381 3.55 11.87 -12.70
CA GLY A 381 2.80 12.96 -12.08
C GLY A 381 3.40 14.32 -12.34
N ARG A 382 3.08 15.26 -11.45
CA ARG A 382 3.57 16.64 -11.49
C ARG A 382 3.80 17.19 -10.09
N TRP A 383 4.65 18.21 -9.99
CA TRP A 383 4.78 18.98 -8.77
C TRP A 383 3.64 19.99 -8.64
N VAL A 384 3.05 20.04 -7.45
CA VAL A 384 1.93 20.93 -7.13
C VAL A 384 2.28 21.72 -5.89
N TYR A 385 1.97 23.02 -5.92
CA TYR A 385 2.10 23.89 -4.78
C TYR A 385 1.12 23.48 -3.66
N ASP A 386 1.61 23.36 -2.44
CA ASP A 386 0.85 22.99 -1.26
C ASP A 386 1.41 23.69 -0.03
N GLU A 387 0.58 24.55 0.58
CA GLU A 387 0.95 25.33 1.77
C GLU A 387 1.32 24.46 2.98
N SER A 388 0.79 23.24 3.05
CA SER A 388 1.05 22.31 4.15
C SER A 388 2.44 21.68 4.12
N TYR A 389 3.24 21.93 3.08
CA TYR A 389 4.64 21.53 2.99
C TYR A 389 5.55 22.66 3.48
N PRO A 390 6.76 22.35 3.98
CA PRO A 390 7.34 21.01 4.16
C PRO A 390 6.77 20.28 5.39
N PHE A 391 7.14 19.00 5.57
CA PHE A 391 6.76 18.23 6.77
C PHE A 391 7.40 18.76 8.06
N TYR A 392 8.56 19.42 7.94
CA TYR A 392 9.35 19.96 9.04
C TYR A 392 10.21 21.13 8.56
N THR A 393 10.74 21.90 9.51
CA THR A 393 11.80 22.88 9.27
C THR A 393 13.15 22.29 9.67
N SER A 394 14.20 22.48 8.86
CA SER A 394 15.52 21.90 9.09
C SER A 394 16.10 22.20 10.48
N SER A 395 15.82 23.38 11.03
CA SER A 395 16.22 23.80 12.37
C SER A 395 15.70 22.90 13.50
N GLN A 396 14.67 22.08 13.25
CA GLN A 396 14.15 21.10 14.21
C GLN A 396 15.02 19.85 14.31
N CYS A 397 15.97 19.65 13.40
CA CYS A 397 16.81 18.46 13.29
C CYS A 397 18.29 18.83 13.33
N SER A 398 18.84 18.93 14.54
CA SER A 398 20.24 19.33 14.78
C SER A 398 21.31 18.39 14.20
N PHE A 399 20.91 17.21 13.73
CA PHE A 399 21.80 16.21 13.13
C PHE A 399 21.88 16.29 11.60
N ILE A 400 21.14 17.18 10.94
CA ILE A 400 21.28 17.41 9.50
C ILE A 400 22.68 17.95 9.21
N GLU A 401 23.36 17.39 8.22
CA GLU A 401 24.70 17.86 7.83
C GLU A 401 24.62 19.23 7.17
N LYS A 402 25.62 20.08 7.46
CA LYS A 402 25.67 21.47 7.00
C LYS A 402 25.40 21.57 5.49
N GLN A 403 25.90 20.66 4.66
CA GLN A 403 25.70 20.76 3.20
C GLN A 403 24.25 20.65 2.72
N PHE A 404 23.33 20.14 3.55
CA PHE A 404 21.91 20.00 3.20
C PHE A 404 21.01 21.03 3.89
N ASP A 405 21.50 21.74 4.93
CA ASP A 405 20.72 22.74 5.66
C ASP A 405 20.83 24.14 5.02
N CYS A 406 20.14 24.31 3.89
CA CYS A 406 20.19 25.52 3.08
C CYS A 406 19.70 26.76 3.83
N LEU A 407 18.66 26.62 4.65
CA LEU A 407 18.11 27.73 5.43
C LEU A 407 19.12 28.21 6.48
N GLN A 408 19.76 27.29 7.20
CA GLN A 408 20.81 27.62 8.16
C GLN A 408 22.04 28.25 7.48
N ASN A 409 22.31 27.88 6.22
CA ASN A 409 23.38 28.47 5.42
C ASN A 409 23.00 29.78 4.72
N GLY A 410 21.81 30.34 4.98
CA GLY A 410 21.42 31.67 4.53
C GLY A 410 20.59 31.73 3.26
N ARG A 411 20.05 30.59 2.77
CA ARG A 411 19.07 30.59 1.68
C ARG A 411 17.79 31.28 2.15
N SER A 412 17.39 32.35 1.47
CA SER A 412 16.27 33.20 1.88
C SER A 412 14.95 32.84 1.19
N ASP A 413 14.99 32.30 -0.02
CA ASP A 413 13.80 31.84 -0.73
C ASP A 413 13.26 30.55 -0.10
N LYS A 414 11.95 30.48 0.13
CA LYS A 414 11.27 29.33 0.75
C LYS A 414 10.25 28.67 -0.17
N PHE A 415 10.11 29.18 -1.39
CA PHE A 415 9.08 28.72 -2.31
C PHE A 415 9.32 27.26 -2.76
N TYR A 416 10.58 26.86 -2.91
CA TYR A 416 10.97 25.47 -3.24
C TYR A 416 10.48 24.43 -2.20
N LEU A 417 10.24 24.85 -0.95
CA LEU A 417 9.76 23.98 0.13
C LEU A 417 8.27 23.64 0.02
N LYS A 418 7.53 24.38 -0.82
CA LYS A 418 6.06 24.33 -0.89
C LYS A 418 5.53 23.39 -1.96
N PHE A 419 6.36 22.49 -2.49
CA PHE A 419 5.95 21.59 -3.56
C PHE A 419 5.82 20.15 -3.06
N ARG A 420 4.68 19.54 -3.40
CA ARG A 420 4.44 18.11 -3.23
C ARG A 420 4.28 17.42 -4.57
N TRP A 421 4.61 16.14 -4.61
CA TRP A 421 4.35 15.31 -5.78
C TRP A 421 2.89 14.87 -5.82
N GLN A 422 2.25 15.00 -6.98
CA GLN A 422 0.91 14.51 -7.26
C GLN A 422 0.98 13.50 -8.40
N PRO A 423 0.84 12.19 -8.11
CA PRO A 423 0.69 11.19 -9.15
C PRO A 423 -0.51 11.51 -10.04
N THR A 424 -0.41 11.17 -11.32
CA THR A 424 -1.42 11.51 -12.35
C THR A 424 -2.75 10.83 -12.08
N ARG A 425 -2.70 9.58 -11.59
CA ARG A 425 -3.86 8.68 -11.48
C ARG A 425 -4.26 8.38 -10.03
N CYS A 426 -3.59 8.94 -9.03
CA CYS A 426 -4.02 8.79 -7.65
C CYS A 426 -3.44 9.89 -6.76
N ASN A 427 -3.95 9.95 -5.53
CA ASN A 427 -3.36 10.80 -4.50
C ASN A 427 -2.26 10.04 -3.75
N LEU A 428 -1.12 10.69 -3.60
CA LEU A 428 -0.04 10.19 -2.76
C LEU A 428 -0.41 10.38 -1.29
N THR A 429 -0.45 9.29 -0.53
CA THR A 429 -0.73 9.32 0.91
C THR A 429 0.29 10.22 1.62
N ARG A 430 -0.20 11.14 2.45
CA ARG A 430 0.66 11.99 3.27
C ARG A 430 1.45 11.13 4.26
N PHE A 431 2.73 11.46 4.47
CA PHE A 431 3.56 10.74 5.42
C PHE A 431 3.02 10.86 6.85
N ASN A 432 2.88 9.73 7.54
CA ASN A 432 2.55 9.66 8.97
C ASN A 432 3.70 8.95 9.71
N GLY A 433 4.45 9.70 10.51
CA GLY A 433 5.60 9.17 11.25
C GLY A 433 5.24 8.19 12.35
N GLU A 434 4.09 8.37 13.02
CA GLU A 434 3.62 7.42 14.03
C GLU A 434 3.31 6.07 13.38
N ASP A 435 2.51 6.09 12.30
CA ASP A 435 2.16 4.88 11.55
C ASP A 435 3.42 4.19 11.03
N PHE A 436 4.38 4.95 10.51
CA PHE A 436 5.65 4.41 10.06
C PHE A 436 6.40 3.69 11.19
N LEU A 437 6.56 4.34 12.35
CA LEU A 437 7.24 3.75 13.51
C LEU A 437 6.51 2.50 14.02
N GLN A 438 5.17 2.48 13.99
CA GLN A 438 4.38 1.32 14.38
C GLN A 438 4.53 0.16 13.40
N ILE A 439 4.40 0.41 12.09
CA ILE A 439 4.52 -0.60 11.04
C ILE A 439 5.91 -1.25 11.05
N PHE A 440 6.95 -0.46 11.33
CA PHE A 440 8.33 -0.91 11.38
C PHE A 440 8.84 -1.17 12.81
N ARG A 441 7.94 -1.38 13.77
CA ARG A 441 8.32 -1.76 15.13
C ARG A 441 9.15 -3.04 15.12
N GLY A 442 10.30 -3.00 15.77
CA GLY A 442 11.25 -4.11 15.85
C GLY A 442 12.06 -4.34 14.57
N LYS A 443 11.84 -3.55 13.52
CA LYS A 443 12.47 -3.73 12.20
C LYS A 443 13.63 -2.76 11.96
N SER A 444 14.38 -3.07 10.92
CA SER A 444 15.58 -2.37 10.49
C SER A 444 15.49 -1.99 9.01
N ILE A 445 15.73 -0.72 8.73
CA ILE A 445 15.77 -0.14 7.38
C ILE A 445 17.19 0.34 7.13
N MET A 446 17.81 -0.07 6.03
CA MET A 446 19.17 0.33 5.68
C MET A 446 19.24 0.97 4.29
N PHE A 447 19.74 2.20 4.26
CA PHE A 447 20.17 2.88 3.04
C PHE A 447 21.61 2.49 2.72
N VAL A 448 21.89 2.11 1.49
CA VAL A 448 23.21 1.70 1.03
C VAL A 448 23.52 2.44 -0.27
N GLY A 449 24.52 3.31 -0.25
CA GLY A 449 24.85 4.06 -1.45
C GLY A 449 25.84 5.20 -1.25
N ASP A 450 25.75 6.17 -2.15
CA ASP A 450 26.57 7.37 -2.16
C ASP A 450 26.04 8.47 -1.22
N SER A 451 26.44 9.72 -1.44
CA SER A 451 26.01 10.86 -0.65
C SER A 451 24.53 11.24 -0.83
N LEU A 452 23.85 10.78 -1.89
CA LEU A 452 22.42 11.00 -2.08
C LEU A 452 21.59 10.03 -1.23
N SER A 453 22.09 8.81 -1.00
CA SER A 453 21.53 7.92 0.04
C SER A 453 21.65 8.53 1.43
N LEU A 454 22.77 9.20 1.75
CA LEU A 454 22.90 9.93 3.02
C LEU A 454 21.88 11.07 3.10
N ASN A 455 21.68 11.81 2.00
CA ASN A 455 20.72 12.90 1.91
C ASN A 455 19.28 12.41 2.14
N GLN A 456 18.88 11.28 1.54
CA GLN A 456 17.58 10.64 1.79
C GLN A 456 17.44 10.08 3.21
N TRP A 457 18.50 9.48 3.76
CA TRP A 457 18.50 8.96 5.13
C TRP A 457 18.35 10.09 6.18
N GLN A 458 19.01 11.24 5.99
CA GLN A 458 18.84 12.40 6.88
C GLN A 458 17.44 13.01 6.79
N SER A 459 16.85 13.03 5.59
CA SER A 459 15.44 13.38 5.41
C SER A 459 14.51 12.47 6.21
N LEU A 460 14.60 11.14 6.05
CA LEU A 460 13.70 10.20 6.72
C LEU A 460 13.83 10.28 8.24
N THR A 461 15.07 10.33 8.75
CA THR A 461 15.32 10.42 10.19
C THR A 461 14.79 11.72 10.79
N CYS A 462 14.87 12.84 10.06
CA CYS A 462 14.27 14.10 10.47
C CYS A 462 12.73 14.06 10.41
N MET A 463 12.13 13.49 9.37
CA MET A 463 10.68 13.29 9.28
C MET A 463 10.13 12.45 10.45
N LEU A 464 10.84 11.38 10.83
CA LEU A 464 10.45 10.54 11.97
C LEU A 464 10.64 11.25 13.32
N HIS A 465 11.76 11.96 13.49
CA HIS A 465 12.02 12.71 14.72
C HIS A 465 10.97 13.80 14.97
N THR A 466 10.62 14.55 13.92
CA THR A 466 9.71 15.69 14.01
C THR A 466 8.24 15.27 14.10
N ALA A 467 7.85 14.14 13.49
CA ALA A 467 6.53 13.55 13.69
C ALA A 467 6.32 13.06 15.14
N ASN A 468 7.39 12.62 15.81
CA ASN A 468 7.34 12.05 17.16
C ASN A 468 8.43 12.63 18.08
N PRO A 469 8.38 13.93 18.43
CA PRO A 469 9.47 14.61 19.14
C PRO A 469 9.66 14.11 20.58
N GLN A 470 8.65 13.44 21.15
CA GLN A 470 8.71 12.84 22.49
C GLN A 470 9.47 11.50 22.51
N THR A 471 9.67 10.89 21.35
CA THR A 471 10.38 9.62 21.22
C THR A 471 11.88 9.91 21.26
N GLN A 472 12.55 9.40 22.29
CA GLN A 472 14.00 9.48 22.42
C GLN A 472 14.65 8.67 21.30
N TYR A 473 15.67 9.24 20.66
CA TYR A 473 16.47 8.56 19.65
C TYR A 473 17.93 8.47 20.09
N LYS A 474 18.66 7.53 19.49
CA LYS A 474 20.13 7.44 19.58
C LYS A 474 20.70 7.48 18.17
N LEU A 475 21.58 8.45 17.92
CA LEU A 475 22.37 8.52 16.71
C LEU A 475 23.81 8.16 17.06
N TYR A 476 24.35 7.12 16.42
CA TYR A 476 25.74 6.71 16.60
C TYR A 476 26.31 6.11 15.31
N ARG A 477 27.64 6.06 15.25
CA ARG A 477 28.37 5.49 14.12
C ARG A 477 29.26 4.36 14.60
N THR A 478 29.22 3.23 13.91
CA THR A 478 30.09 2.08 14.17
C THR A 478 30.77 1.69 12.86
N GLY A 479 32.05 2.03 12.73
CA GLY A 479 32.78 1.90 11.47
C GLY A 479 32.15 2.73 10.33
N GLY A 480 31.82 2.07 9.23
CA GLY A 480 31.16 2.68 8.06
C GLY A 480 29.64 2.85 8.17
N LEU A 481 29.03 2.38 9.27
CA LEU A 481 27.58 2.35 9.45
C LEU A 481 27.12 3.46 10.41
N SER A 482 26.26 4.36 9.92
CA SER A 482 25.53 5.33 10.74
C SER A 482 24.17 4.73 11.13
N THR A 483 23.80 4.79 12.42
CA THR A 483 22.55 4.20 12.93
C THR A 483 21.75 5.25 13.69
N PHE A 484 20.51 5.48 13.26
CA PHE A 484 19.49 6.22 13.98
C PHE A 484 18.50 5.23 14.58
N ALA A 485 18.52 5.06 15.90
CA ALA A 485 17.74 4.06 16.61
C ALA A 485 16.69 4.69 17.52
N PHE A 486 15.49 4.10 17.53
CA PHE A 486 14.42 4.36 18.49
C PHE A 486 14.41 3.22 19.53
N PRO A 487 15.18 3.34 20.63
CA PRO A 487 15.37 2.25 21.58
C PRO A 487 14.09 1.90 22.33
N VAL A 488 14.08 0.69 22.89
CA VAL A 488 13.08 0.31 23.90
C VAL A 488 13.30 1.15 25.16
N ARG A 489 12.26 1.78 25.70
CA ARG A 489 12.33 2.42 27.02
C ARG A 489 12.39 1.32 28.09
N PRO A 490 13.48 1.21 28.88
CA PRO A 490 13.42 0.42 30.11
C PRO A 490 12.58 1.21 31.12
N LEU A 491 11.49 0.61 31.61
CA LEU A 491 10.81 1.17 32.78
C LEU A 491 11.71 1.00 33.99
N LEU A 492 12.21 2.11 34.53
CA LEU A 492 12.51 2.16 35.97
C LEU A 492 11.19 1.83 36.70
N PRO A 493 11.14 0.81 37.56
CA PRO A 493 9.89 0.35 38.14
C PRO A 493 9.27 1.46 38.98
N LEU A 494 8.12 2.00 38.54
CA LEU A 494 7.23 2.85 39.35
C LEU A 494 6.81 2.18 40.67
N TYR A 495 6.95 0.85 40.75
CA TYR A 495 6.81 0.09 41.98
C TYR A 495 7.93 0.34 43.00
N PHE A 496 9.16 0.69 42.60
CA PHE A 496 10.25 0.92 43.55
C PHE A 496 9.99 2.17 44.41
N THR A 497 9.45 3.23 43.81
CA THR A 497 9.06 4.45 44.53
C THR A 497 7.85 4.21 45.43
N PHE A 498 6.85 3.47 44.97
CA PHE A 498 5.67 3.15 45.79
C PHE A 498 6.02 2.21 46.96
N PHE A 499 6.86 1.20 46.72
CA PHE A 499 7.33 0.27 47.75
C PHE A 499 8.23 0.95 48.78
N LEU A 500 9.09 1.89 48.38
CA LEU A 500 9.88 2.69 49.31
C LEU A 500 9.01 3.61 50.18
N ILE A 501 7.98 4.24 49.62
CA ILE A 501 7.06 5.11 50.37
C ILE A 501 6.21 4.30 51.36
N VAL A 502 5.66 3.16 50.94
CA VAL A 502 4.84 2.29 51.80
C VAL A 502 5.69 1.68 52.92
N ASN A 503 6.91 1.23 52.63
CA ASN A 503 7.80 0.72 53.67
C ASN A 503 8.28 1.83 54.61
N ALA A 504 8.57 3.04 54.12
CA ALA A 504 8.89 4.17 54.98
C ALA A 504 7.72 4.52 55.91
N PHE A 505 6.48 4.45 55.42
CA PHE A 505 5.28 4.71 56.23
C PHE A 505 5.04 3.61 57.27
N LEU A 506 5.19 2.33 56.91
CA LEU A 506 5.12 1.19 57.84
C LEU A 506 6.21 1.26 58.92
N ILE A 507 7.44 1.63 58.55
CA ILE A 507 8.53 1.85 59.50
C ILE A 507 8.18 3.00 60.45
N LEU A 508 7.64 4.11 59.95
CA LEU A 508 7.21 5.23 60.79
C LEU A 508 6.11 4.82 61.78
N VAL A 509 5.12 4.04 61.31
CA VAL A 509 4.02 3.52 62.15
C VAL A 509 4.54 2.55 63.22
N VAL A 510 5.47 1.66 62.88
CA VAL A 510 6.11 0.75 63.86
C VAL A 510 6.95 1.51 64.87
N LEU A 511 7.68 2.56 64.44
CA LEU A 511 8.44 3.42 65.35
C LEU A 511 7.53 4.24 66.26
N LEU A 512 6.42 4.77 65.74
CA LEU A 512 5.39 5.46 66.53
C LEU A 512 4.71 4.53 67.53
N LEU A 513 4.32 3.31 67.12
CA LEU A 513 3.75 2.30 68.01
C LEU A 513 4.75 1.88 69.10
N ARG A 514 6.03 1.68 68.75
CA ARG A 514 7.09 1.43 69.75
C ARG A 514 7.27 2.61 70.69
N CYS A 515 7.23 3.85 70.20
CA CYS A 515 7.36 5.04 71.04
C CYS A 515 6.17 5.17 72.01
N ILE A 516 4.94 4.93 71.53
CA ILE A 516 3.71 4.93 72.33
C ILE A 516 3.74 3.80 73.37
N LEU A 517 4.18 2.59 72.98
CA LEU A 517 4.33 1.46 73.92
C LEU A 517 5.43 1.70 74.96
N THR A 518 6.52 2.39 74.59
CA THR A 518 7.60 2.73 75.52
C THR A 518 7.15 3.82 76.50
N LEU A 519 6.40 4.82 76.04
CA LEU A 519 5.77 5.85 76.87
C LEU A 519 4.69 5.27 77.79
N ALA A 520 3.92 4.28 77.34
CA ALA A 520 2.96 3.55 78.17
C ALA A 520 3.66 2.70 79.24
N ARG A 521 4.87 2.17 78.96
CA ARG A 521 5.66 1.37 79.90
C ARG A 521 6.38 2.22 80.95
N THR A 522 6.68 3.48 80.68
CA THR A 522 7.25 4.43 81.65
C THR A 522 6.22 5.07 82.59
N SER A 523 4.93 4.87 82.34
CA SER A 523 3.85 5.33 83.24
C SER A 523 3.55 4.35 84.40
N TRP A 524 4.16 3.16 84.42
CA TRP A 524 3.99 2.14 85.46
C TRP A 524 5.36 1.60 85.90
N GLY A 525 5.95 2.22 86.92
CA GLY A 525 6.81 1.58 87.93
C GLY A 525 8.13 0.90 87.52
N ASN A 526 9.24 1.60 87.78
CA ASN A 526 10.57 1.14 88.23
C ASN A 526 11.26 -0.12 87.64
N ASN A 527 12.40 0.17 86.99
CA ASN A 527 13.70 -0.53 86.98
C ASN A 527 13.73 -2.06 86.78
N PHE A 528 14.23 -2.53 85.62
CA PHE A 528 15.44 -3.37 85.49
C PHE A 528 15.79 -3.67 84.01
N LEU A 529 17.06 -3.43 83.67
CA LEU A 529 18.01 -4.02 82.71
C LEU A 529 17.66 -4.42 81.23
N HIS A 530 18.53 -3.92 80.34
CA HIS A 530 19.16 -4.53 79.14
C HIS A 530 18.40 -5.55 78.28
N ILE A 531 18.08 -5.18 77.02
CA ILE A 531 18.01 -6.12 75.88
C ILE A 531 18.56 -5.45 74.61
N ASN A 532 19.67 -5.97 74.10
CA ASN A 532 20.17 -5.79 72.73
C ASN A 532 19.20 -6.48 71.73
N CYS A 533 18.91 -5.84 70.59
CA CYS A 533 18.31 -6.53 69.45
C CYS A 533 18.93 -6.04 68.14
N PHE A 534 19.95 -6.80 67.71
CA PHE A 534 20.36 -6.96 66.33
C PHE A 534 19.25 -7.68 65.55
N LEU A 535 18.89 -7.20 64.35
CA LEU A 535 18.28 -8.04 63.32
C LEU A 535 18.82 -7.66 61.93
N SER A 536 19.67 -8.54 61.44
CA SER A 536 19.99 -8.79 60.03
C SER A 536 18.84 -9.56 59.38
N PHE A 537 18.48 -9.29 58.12
CA PHE A 537 17.85 -10.30 57.26
C PHE A 537 18.17 -10.14 55.77
N ASN A 538 18.54 -11.28 55.18
CA ASN A 538 18.82 -11.57 53.78
C ASN A 538 17.55 -11.62 52.90
N SER A 539 17.75 -11.34 51.60
CA SER A 539 16.84 -11.49 50.44
C SER A 539 16.70 -12.97 49.98
N PRO A 540 15.93 -13.37 48.92
CA PRO A 540 14.77 -12.78 48.24
C PRO A 540 13.57 -13.77 48.11
N SER A 541 12.37 -13.25 47.83
CA SER A 541 11.34 -13.98 47.06
C SER A 541 11.04 -13.23 45.76
N LYS A 542 11.10 -13.96 44.64
CA LYS A 542 11.01 -13.44 43.26
C LYS A 542 9.62 -12.86 42.97
N PRO A 543 9.48 -11.64 42.42
CA PRO A 543 8.21 -11.17 41.89
C PRO A 543 8.05 -11.52 40.40
N VAL A 544 6.86 -12.01 40.06
CA VAL A 544 6.38 -12.20 38.69
C VAL A 544 6.15 -10.81 38.06
N LEU A 545 6.89 -10.51 36.99
CA LEU A 545 6.83 -9.24 36.27
C LEU A 545 5.72 -9.26 35.21
N PHE A 546 4.60 -8.60 35.46
CA PHE A 546 3.68 -8.18 34.40
C PHE A 546 4.25 -6.92 33.73
N HIS A 547 4.69 -7.06 32.48
CA HIS A 547 5.21 -5.95 31.68
C HIS A 547 4.06 -5.22 30.98
N ILE A 548 3.77 -3.98 31.39
CA ILE A 548 2.91 -3.06 30.64
C ILE A 548 3.83 -2.15 29.83
N TRP A 549 3.78 -2.26 28.50
CA TRP A 549 4.64 -1.52 27.57
C TRP A 549 4.02 -0.15 27.24
N LEU A 550 4.72 0.94 27.54
CA LEU A 550 4.40 2.29 27.03
C LEU A 550 5.44 2.69 25.97
N GLN A 551 4.95 2.93 24.74
CA GLN A 551 5.62 3.38 23.50
C GLN A 551 7.15 3.17 23.41
N ALA A 552 7.51 2.00 22.89
CA ALA A 552 8.86 1.58 22.50
C ALA A 552 8.79 0.93 21.10
N TYR A 553 9.49 1.49 20.11
CA TYR A 553 9.44 0.98 18.73
C TYR A 553 10.54 -0.05 18.42
N ASN A 554 11.69 0.00 19.10
CA ASN A 554 12.84 -0.85 18.78
C ASN A 554 13.21 -0.85 17.28
N MET A 555 13.08 0.30 16.63
CA MET A 555 13.28 0.46 15.19
C MET A 555 14.65 1.08 14.92
N LYS A 556 15.31 0.66 13.83
CA LYS A 556 16.59 1.23 13.38
C LYS A 556 16.50 1.71 11.93
N VAL A 557 16.97 2.93 11.68
CA VAL A 557 17.21 3.47 10.33
C VAL A 557 18.70 3.68 10.16
N MET A 558 19.31 2.95 9.23
CA MET A 558 20.75 2.83 9.08
C MET A 558 21.21 3.35 7.73
N PHE A 559 22.44 3.86 7.66
CA PHE A 559 23.10 4.25 6.42
C PHE A 559 24.49 3.61 6.34
N SER A 560 24.71 2.85 5.27
CA SER A 560 25.99 2.26 4.90
C SER A 560 26.54 2.99 3.68
N ARG A 561 27.69 3.66 3.86
CA ARG A 561 28.36 4.35 2.75
C ARG A 561 29.03 3.33 1.83
N ASN A 562 28.48 3.13 0.65
CA ASN A 562 29.11 2.39 -0.43
C ASN A 562 28.68 2.99 -1.79
N ALA A 563 29.44 3.97 -2.27
CA ALA A 563 29.04 4.79 -3.40
C ALA A 563 28.90 4.04 -4.73
N PHE A 564 29.64 2.94 -4.89
CA PHE A 564 29.70 2.16 -6.14
C PHE A 564 29.02 0.80 -6.02
N LEU A 565 28.54 0.45 -4.81
CA LEU A 565 28.05 -0.88 -4.40
C LEU A 565 29.09 -2.02 -4.51
N VAL A 566 30.19 -1.80 -5.21
CA VAL A 566 31.33 -2.72 -5.35
C VAL A 566 32.55 -2.21 -4.59
N ASP A 567 33.54 -3.08 -4.42
CA ASP A 567 34.69 -2.78 -3.56
C ASP A 567 35.69 -1.82 -4.22
N THR A 568 36.17 -0.87 -3.42
CA THR A 568 37.36 -0.06 -3.74
C THR A 568 38.47 -0.43 -2.78
N ILE A 569 39.56 -1.00 -3.29
CA ILE A 569 40.68 -1.51 -2.47
C ILE A 569 41.96 -0.71 -2.70
N ASN A 570 42.80 -0.61 -1.66
CA ASN A 570 44.13 -0.04 -1.79
C ASN A 570 45.13 -1.13 -2.17
N THR A 571 45.86 -0.93 -3.26
CA THR A 571 46.93 -1.83 -3.73
C THR A 571 48.24 -1.05 -3.89
N THR A 572 49.34 -1.76 -4.15
CA THR A 572 50.63 -1.13 -4.48
C THR A 572 50.59 -0.32 -5.78
N ALA A 573 49.64 -0.61 -6.67
CA ALA A 573 49.42 0.12 -7.93
C ALA A 573 48.49 1.33 -7.77
N GLY A 574 47.89 1.53 -6.60
CA GLY A 574 46.91 2.59 -6.32
C GLY A 574 45.57 2.05 -5.82
N ARG A 575 44.57 2.93 -5.74
CA ARG A 575 43.18 2.62 -5.41
C ARG A 575 42.51 1.94 -6.59
N VAL A 576 42.02 0.72 -6.42
CA VAL A 576 41.41 -0.08 -7.49
C VAL A 576 39.92 -0.24 -7.22
N LEU A 577 39.08 0.20 -8.15
CA LEU A 577 37.65 -0.09 -8.16
C LEU A 577 37.43 -1.46 -8.82
N LYS A 578 37.02 -2.46 -8.03
CA LYS A 578 36.79 -3.83 -8.51
C LYS A 578 35.32 -4.03 -8.86
N LEU A 579 34.99 -4.07 -10.14
CA LEU A 579 33.60 -4.14 -10.62
C LEU A 579 32.89 -5.48 -10.34
N ASP A 580 33.66 -6.50 -9.95
CA ASP A 580 33.22 -7.90 -9.77
C ASP A 580 33.30 -8.39 -8.31
N SER A 581 33.40 -7.47 -7.34
CA SER A 581 33.59 -7.79 -5.92
C SER A 581 32.67 -6.97 -5.01
N ILE A 582 32.01 -7.63 -4.04
CA ILE A 582 31.15 -7.02 -3.01
C ILE A 582 31.41 -7.67 -1.64
N GLU A 583 32.50 -7.30 -0.98
CA GLU A 583 32.80 -7.75 0.39
C GLU A 583 31.87 -7.07 1.42
N SER A 584 31.50 -5.81 1.15
CA SER A 584 30.62 -5.00 2.01
C SER A 584 29.22 -5.59 2.16
N GLY A 585 28.80 -6.50 1.29
CA GLY A 585 27.48 -7.13 1.31
C GLY A 585 27.14 -7.84 2.62
N LYS A 586 28.15 -8.33 3.35
CA LYS A 586 27.98 -8.94 4.67
C LYS A 586 27.31 -8.02 5.70
N LEU A 587 27.49 -6.70 5.55
CA LEU A 587 26.91 -5.69 6.44
C LEU A 587 25.43 -5.46 6.16
N TRP A 588 24.98 -5.70 4.93
CA TRP A 588 23.61 -5.40 4.49
C TRP A 588 22.63 -6.51 4.86
N MET A 589 23.15 -7.72 5.07
CA MET A 589 22.38 -8.91 5.46
C MET A 589 21.57 -8.65 6.74
N ASN A 590 20.42 -9.33 6.84
CA ASN A 590 19.49 -9.28 7.97
C ASN A 590 18.76 -7.94 8.18
N SER A 591 18.87 -6.98 7.25
CA SER A 591 17.98 -5.82 7.26
C SER A 591 16.61 -6.22 6.72
N ASP A 592 15.54 -5.70 7.32
CA ASP A 592 14.16 -5.97 6.87
C ASP A 592 13.84 -5.22 5.57
N VAL A 593 14.43 -4.03 5.39
CA VAL A 593 14.32 -3.22 4.19
C VAL A 593 15.70 -2.71 3.79
N LEU A 594 16.08 -2.95 2.54
CA LEU A 594 17.29 -2.43 1.91
C LEU A 594 16.92 -1.41 0.83
N ILE A 595 17.49 -0.21 0.88
CA ILE A 595 17.34 0.83 -0.15
C ILE A 595 18.71 1.14 -0.72
N PHE A 596 18.96 0.70 -1.95
CA PHE A 596 20.22 0.92 -2.65
C PHE A 596 20.18 2.18 -3.51
N ASN A 597 21.31 2.87 -3.65
CA ASN A 597 21.50 3.93 -4.64
C ASN A 597 22.95 3.96 -5.10
N SER A 598 23.18 4.32 -6.37
CA SER A 598 24.52 4.59 -6.87
C SER A 598 24.41 5.37 -8.17
N TRP A 599 24.99 6.57 -8.27
CA TRP A 599 25.24 7.23 -9.56
C TRP A 599 26.19 8.42 -9.42
N HIS A 600 25.93 9.31 -8.47
CA HIS A 600 26.53 10.63 -8.41
C HIS A 600 28.08 10.59 -8.40
N TRP A 601 28.66 9.63 -7.67
CA TRP A 601 30.11 9.49 -7.56
C TRP A 601 30.78 8.90 -8.82
N TRP A 602 30.03 8.27 -9.72
CA TRP A 602 30.57 7.75 -10.99
C TRP A 602 31.03 8.86 -11.92
N LEU A 603 30.49 10.07 -11.75
CA LEU A 603 30.82 11.25 -12.54
C LEU A 603 32.10 11.96 -12.06
N HIS A 604 32.65 11.58 -10.91
CA HIS A 604 33.83 12.23 -10.37
C HIS A 604 35.07 11.96 -11.21
N THR A 605 35.79 13.03 -11.56
CA THR A 605 37.05 12.98 -12.30
C THR A 605 38.16 13.75 -11.56
N GLY A 606 39.41 13.56 -11.99
CA GLY A 606 40.57 14.27 -11.43
C GLY A 606 40.73 14.03 -9.93
N ARG A 607 40.87 15.10 -9.14
CA ARG A 607 41.09 15.00 -7.68
C ARG A 607 39.88 14.45 -6.91
N LYS A 608 38.67 14.56 -7.46
CA LYS A 608 37.44 14.03 -6.84
C LYS A 608 37.26 12.52 -7.12
N GLN A 609 38.03 11.95 -8.05
CA GLN A 609 37.94 10.54 -8.42
C GLN A 609 38.46 9.62 -7.29
N PRO A 610 37.63 8.70 -6.76
CA PRO A 610 38.00 7.88 -5.61
C PRO A 610 38.81 6.63 -5.98
N TRP A 611 38.98 6.33 -7.27
CA TRP A 611 39.82 5.25 -7.78
C TRP A 611 40.92 5.78 -8.70
N ASP A 612 42.03 5.04 -8.79
CA ASP A 612 43.14 5.28 -9.71
C ASP A 612 43.10 4.30 -10.91
N LEU A 613 42.55 3.09 -10.69
CA LEU A 613 42.41 2.02 -11.67
C LEU A 613 41.04 1.34 -11.53
N ILE A 614 40.55 0.72 -12.61
CA ILE A 614 39.32 -0.09 -12.63
C ILE A 614 39.67 -1.53 -13.00
N GLN A 615 39.16 -2.50 -12.24
CA GLN A 615 39.41 -3.92 -12.48
C GLN A 615 38.12 -4.67 -12.80
N GLU A 616 38.19 -5.54 -13.81
CA GLU A 616 37.16 -6.53 -14.16
C GLU A 616 37.84 -7.90 -14.34
N GLY A 617 37.59 -8.84 -13.43
CA GLY A 617 38.26 -10.13 -13.42
C GLY A 617 39.78 -9.96 -13.31
N SER A 618 40.51 -10.53 -14.26
CA SER A 618 41.98 -10.42 -14.34
C SER A 618 42.47 -9.19 -15.10
N ARG A 619 41.58 -8.37 -15.67
CA ARG A 619 41.95 -7.20 -16.47
C ARG A 619 41.88 -5.92 -15.65
N THR A 620 42.91 -5.08 -15.77
CA THR A 620 42.98 -3.76 -15.12
C THR A 620 43.07 -2.68 -16.18
N TYR A 621 42.24 -1.66 -16.03
CA TYR A 621 42.14 -0.52 -16.91
C TYR A 621 42.52 0.75 -16.14
N LYS A 622 43.17 1.70 -16.82
CA LYS A 622 43.41 3.03 -16.25
C LYS A 622 42.09 3.78 -16.07
N ASP A 623 41.18 3.59 -17.01
CA ASP A 623 39.85 4.15 -16.95
C ASP A 623 38.86 3.36 -17.82
N MET A 624 37.56 3.62 -17.65
CA MET A 624 36.47 2.96 -18.37
C MET A 624 35.32 3.95 -18.60
N ASP A 625 34.56 3.75 -19.68
CA ASP A 625 33.29 4.46 -19.88
C ASP A 625 32.38 4.30 -18.64
N ARG A 626 31.77 5.40 -18.20
CA ARG A 626 31.04 5.43 -16.92
C ARG A 626 29.78 4.59 -16.93
N LEU A 627 29.04 4.59 -18.03
CA LEU A 627 27.83 3.78 -18.14
C LEU A 627 28.19 2.30 -18.23
N VAL A 628 29.27 1.96 -18.93
CA VAL A 628 29.78 0.57 -18.99
C VAL A 628 30.26 0.09 -17.62
N ALA A 629 31.06 0.89 -16.90
CA ALA A 629 31.55 0.54 -15.57
C ALA A 629 30.39 0.41 -14.57
N TYR A 630 29.43 1.32 -14.65
CA TYR A 630 28.21 1.32 -13.85
C TYR A 630 27.34 0.08 -14.10
N GLU A 631 27.07 -0.26 -15.36
CA GLU A 631 26.31 -1.46 -15.74
C GLU A 631 26.99 -2.74 -15.20
N LYS A 632 28.32 -2.84 -15.32
CA LYS A 632 29.09 -3.98 -14.82
C LYS A 632 29.01 -4.11 -13.29
N ALA A 633 29.18 -3.00 -12.56
CA ALA A 633 29.07 -3.02 -11.10
C ALA A 633 27.64 -3.35 -10.64
N LEU A 634 26.62 -2.77 -11.28
CA LEU A 634 25.22 -3.08 -10.98
C LEU A 634 24.88 -4.54 -11.31
N MET A 635 25.44 -5.12 -12.38
CA MET A 635 25.27 -6.56 -12.66
C MET A 635 25.90 -7.43 -11.56
N THR A 636 27.01 -7.02 -10.97
CA THR A 636 27.59 -7.71 -9.80
C THR A 636 26.69 -7.59 -8.57
N TRP A 637 26.15 -6.39 -8.31
CA TRP A 637 25.17 -6.16 -7.25
C TRP A 637 23.88 -6.97 -7.45
N ALA A 638 23.37 -7.03 -8.69
CA ALA A 638 22.20 -7.82 -9.07
C ALA A 638 22.39 -9.31 -8.74
N ARG A 639 23.56 -9.88 -9.04
CA ARG A 639 23.90 -11.27 -8.65
C ARG A 639 23.98 -11.43 -7.14
N TRP A 640 24.53 -10.44 -6.44
CA TRP A 640 24.57 -10.45 -4.98
C TRP A 640 23.16 -10.48 -4.38
N VAL A 641 22.24 -9.64 -4.86
CA VAL A 641 20.83 -9.64 -4.43
C VAL A 641 20.17 -10.98 -4.73
N ALA A 642 20.31 -11.48 -5.96
CA ALA A 642 19.74 -12.77 -6.38
C ALA A 642 20.17 -13.94 -5.47
N THR A 643 21.39 -13.88 -4.94
CA THR A 643 21.98 -14.96 -4.11
C THR A 643 21.72 -14.78 -2.61
N ASN A 644 21.60 -13.54 -2.11
CA ASN A 644 21.66 -13.25 -0.67
C ASN A 644 20.36 -12.65 -0.09
N SER A 645 19.41 -12.20 -0.92
CA SER A 645 18.13 -11.66 -0.42
C SER A 645 17.02 -12.69 -0.58
N GLU A 646 16.41 -13.12 0.53
CA GLU A 646 15.15 -13.87 0.49
C GLU A 646 13.98 -12.88 0.40
N SER A 647 13.22 -12.91 -0.70
CA SER A 647 12.12 -11.97 -0.98
C SER A 647 10.99 -12.01 0.07
N THR A 648 10.86 -13.11 0.80
CA THR A 648 9.88 -13.28 1.88
C THR A 648 10.30 -12.60 3.19
N LYS A 649 11.60 -12.32 3.38
CA LYS A 649 12.15 -11.74 4.62
C LYS A 649 12.62 -10.30 4.45
N THR A 650 13.25 -9.98 3.32
CA THR A 650 13.86 -8.68 3.08
C THR A 650 13.25 -8.03 1.84
N ARG A 651 12.76 -6.81 2.00
CA ARG A 651 12.31 -5.99 0.86
C ARG A 651 13.48 -5.19 0.31
N VAL A 652 13.73 -5.31 -0.99
CA VAL A 652 14.84 -4.63 -1.65
C VAL A 652 14.30 -3.55 -2.58
N PHE A 653 14.77 -2.32 -2.38
CA PHE A 653 14.50 -1.17 -3.22
C PHE A 653 15.80 -0.71 -3.88
N PHE A 654 15.69 -0.22 -5.10
CA PHE A 654 16.71 0.60 -5.73
C PHE A 654 16.14 2.00 -5.94
N GLN A 655 16.75 3.00 -5.33
CA GLN A 655 16.45 4.40 -5.58
C GLN A 655 16.96 4.78 -6.96
N GLY A 656 16.07 5.27 -7.82
CA GLY A 656 16.40 5.83 -9.12
C GLY A 656 17.46 6.93 -9.04
N VAL A 657 18.05 7.22 -10.19
CA VAL A 657 19.13 8.18 -10.34
C VAL A 657 18.70 9.59 -9.90
N SER A 658 19.40 10.13 -8.91
CA SER A 658 19.26 11.55 -8.58
C SER A 658 19.99 12.38 -9.63
N PRO A 659 19.30 13.27 -10.37
CA PRO A 659 19.93 14.10 -11.38
C PRO A 659 20.73 15.24 -10.75
N ASP A 660 21.71 15.74 -11.51
CA ASP A 660 22.31 17.05 -11.27
C ASP A 660 21.70 18.10 -12.21
N HIS A 661 21.86 19.38 -11.86
CA HIS A 661 21.40 20.52 -12.66
C HIS A 661 22.58 21.46 -12.98
N ASN A 662 23.61 20.91 -13.62
CA ASN A 662 24.82 21.64 -14.01
C ASN A 662 24.76 22.28 -15.42
N ASN A 663 23.62 22.22 -16.11
CA ASN A 663 23.47 22.76 -17.45
C ASN A 663 22.02 23.23 -17.72
N GLY A 664 21.77 24.54 -17.70
CA GLY A 664 20.41 25.05 -17.85
C GLY A 664 19.78 24.93 -19.23
N SER A 665 20.59 24.61 -20.25
CA SER A 665 20.02 24.25 -21.56
C SER A 665 19.14 22.99 -21.49
N GLU A 666 19.36 22.10 -20.53
CA GLU A 666 18.56 20.88 -20.35
C GLU A 666 17.14 21.15 -19.85
N TRP A 667 16.89 22.32 -19.24
CA TRP A 667 15.56 22.78 -18.84
C TRP A 667 15.09 24.03 -19.62
N GLY A 668 15.70 24.31 -20.77
CA GLY A 668 15.25 25.37 -21.68
C GLY A 668 15.74 26.78 -21.34
N GLU A 669 16.67 26.94 -20.40
CA GLU A 669 17.28 28.21 -20.02
C GLU A 669 18.76 28.26 -20.41
N ALA A 670 19.04 28.44 -21.70
CA ALA A 670 20.40 28.43 -22.25
C ALA A 670 21.36 29.49 -21.64
N THR A 671 20.83 30.54 -21.00
CA THR A 671 21.63 31.55 -20.31
C THR A 671 21.99 31.18 -18.87
N SER A 672 21.31 30.18 -18.29
CA SER A 672 21.63 29.64 -16.98
C SER A 672 22.61 28.50 -17.15
N ASN A 673 23.85 28.67 -16.69
CA ASN A 673 24.83 27.59 -16.79
C ASN A 673 24.66 26.55 -15.68
N GLN A 674 23.92 26.83 -14.59
CA GLN A 674 23.84 26.00 -13.38
C GLN A 674 22.51 26.22 -12.64
N CYS A 675 22.33 25.59 -11.48
CA CYS A 675 21.15 25.72 -10.61
C CYS A 675 21.09 27.01 -9.76
N GLU A 676 22.07 27.91 -9.85
CA GLU A 676 22.09 29.15 -9.08
C GLU A 676 20.89 30.07 -9.43
N GLY A 677 20.24 30.62 -8.40
CA GLY A 677 19.10 31.53 -8.57
C GLY A 677 17.78 30.85 -8.96
N GLN A 678 17.75 29.52 -9.10
CA GLN A 678 16.55 28.77 -9.43
C GLN A 678 15.66 28.62 -8.19
N THR A 679 14.42 29.10 -8.27
CA THR A 679 13.50 29.18 -7.11
C THR A 679 12.16 28.47 -7.31
N GLN A 680 11.92 27.93 -8.52
CA GLN A 680 10.70 27.21 -8.87
C GLN A 680 11.01 25.94 -9.68
N PRO A 681 10.20 24.87 -9.52
CA PRO A 681 10.33 23.69 -10.34
C PRO A 681 9.95 23.97 -11.80
N MET A 682 10.30 23.06 -12.68
CA MET A 682 9.78 23.06 -14.04
C MET A 682 8.28 22.78 -14.06
N ALA A 683 7.56 23.47 -14.95
CA ALA A 683 6.15 23.18 -15.22
C ALA A 683 6.02 21.93 -16.11
N GLY A 684 5.00 21.11 -15.86
CA GLY A 684 4.72 19.91 -16.64
C GLY A 684 5.10 18.60 -15.93
N ASN A 685 5.18 17.53 -16.72
CA ASN A 685 5.45 16.16 -16.28
C ASN A 685 6.63 15.51 -17.05
N GLU A 686 7.25 16.23 -17.98
CA GLU A 686 8.35 15.75 -18.83
C GLU A 686 9.56 16.68 -18.71
N TYR A 687 10.76 16.09 -18.69
CA TYR A 687 12.02 16.82 -18.71
C TYR A 687 12.51 16.99 -20.16
N LEU A 688 12.91 18.20 -20.54
CA LEU A 688 13.18 18.53 -21.96
C LEU A 688 14.37 17.77 -22.54
N ALA A 689 15.38 17.44 -21.74
CA ALA A 689 16.52 16.63 -22.20
C ALA A 689 16.21 15.11 -22.29
N GLY A 690 15.02 14.69 -21.89
CA GLY A 690 14.59 13.29 -21.94
C GLY A 690 15.14 12.42 -20.80
N SER A 691 15.13 11.11 -21.03
CA SER A 691 15.51 10.10 -20.04
C SER A 691 16.99 10.17 -19.65
N HIS A 692 17.26 10.06 -18.35
CA HIS A 692 18.62 10.04 -17.84
C HIS A 692 19.35 8.73 -18.24
N PRO A 693 20.52 8.76 -18.91
CA PRO A 693 21.18 7.56 -19.43
C PRO A 693 21.48 6.48 -18.37
N ALA A 694 21.87 6.89 -17.17
CA ALA A 694 22.10 5.96 -16.07
C ALA A 694 20.82 5.29 -15.54
N GLU A 695 19.66 5.96 -15.63
CA GLU A 695 18.38 5.34 -15.23
C GLU A 695 18.03 4.19 -16.17
N VAL A 696 18.29 4.37 -17.47
CA VAL A 696 18.11 3.30 -18.48
C VAL A 696 18.98 2.08 -18.16
N VAL A 697 20.19 2.30 -17.61
CA VAL A 697 21.06 1.20 -17.14
C VAL A 697 20.45 0.52 -15.90
N VAL A 698 19.97 1.28 -14.91
CA VAL A 698 19.28 0.73 -13.73
C VAL A 698 18.10 -0.13 -14.16
N GLU A 699 17.17 0.40 -14.96
CA GLU A 699 15.99 -0.34 -15.43
C GLU A 699 16.37 -1.63 -16.15
N ARG A 700 17.40 -1.59 -17.01
CA ARG A 700 17.89 -2.77 -17.73
C ARG A 700 18.45 -3.82 -16.77
N VAL A 701 19.26 -3.43 -15.78
CA VAL A 701 19.83 -4.35 -14.80
C VAL A 701 18.71 -4.95 -13.95
N LEU A 702 17.77 -4.15 -13.46
CA LEU A 702 16.65 -4.65 -12.64
C LEU A 702 15.80 -5.69 -13.38
N ARG A 703 15.57 -5.53 -14.70
CA ARG A 703 14.88 -6.54 -15.53
C ARG A 703 15.60 -7.89 -15.61
N SER A 704 16.90 -7.93 -15.30
CA SER A 704 17.69 -9.18 -15.31
C SER A 704 17.65 -9.95 -13.99
N ILE A 705 17.10 -9.36 -12.92
CA ILE A 705 17.09 -9.95 -11.58
C ILE A 705 15.85 -10.83 -11.42
N SER A 706 16.04 -12.07 -10.98
CA SER A 706 14.94 -13.00 -10.70
C SER A 706 14.19 -12.68 -9.40
N ASN A 707 14.87 -12.11 -8.41
CA ASN A 707 14.27 -11.68 -7.15
C ASN A 707 13.55 -10.32 -7.32
N PRO A 708 12.39 -10.10 -6.68
CA PRO A 708 11.66 -8.84 -6.78
C PRO A 708 12.47 -7.70 -6.15
N VAL A 709 12.98 -6.79 -6.99
CA VAL A 709 13.56 -5.52 -6.57
C VAL A 709 12.66 -4.39 -7.04
N HIS A 710 12.28 -3.51 -6.12
CA HIS A 710 11.40 -2.38 -6.40
C HIS A 710 12.21 -1.15 -6.79
N LEU A 711 11.99 -0.62 -8.00
CA LEU A 711 12.55 0.67 -8.41
C LEU A 711 11.72 1.80 -7.79
N LEU A 712 12.34 2.65 -6.98
CA LEU A 712 11.77 3.96 -6.67
C LEU A 712 12.16 4.90 -7.81
N ASN A 713 11.33 5.00 -8.85
CA ASN A 713 11.65 5.75 -10.07
C ASN A 713 11.54 7.27 -9.83
N VAL A 714 12.46 7.81 -9.04
CA VAL A 714 12.45 9.22 -8.61
C VAL A 714 13.15 10.15 -9.60
N THR A 715 13.68 9.63 -10.71
CA THR A 715 14.59 10.35 -11.60
C THR A 715 13.90 11.51 -12.30
N THR A 716 12.86 11.25 -13.08
CA THR A 716 12.14 12.30 -13.84
C THR A 716 11.51 13.33 -12.91
N LEU A 717 10.85 12.90 -11.83
CA LEU A 717 10.27 13.85 -10.87
C LEU A 717 11.35 14.74 -10.23
N SER A 718 12.58 14.25 -10.05
CA SER A 718 13.68 15.04 -9.50
C SER A 718 14.32 15.94 -10.57
N GLN A 719 14.31 15.56 -11.84
CA GLN A 719 14.77 16.42 -12.95
C GLN A 719 13.88 17.67 -13.10
N LEU A 720 12.62 17.60 -12.67
CA LEU A 720 11.73 18.76 -12.65
C LEU A 720 12.05 19.75 -11.51
N ARG A 721 13.00 19.43 -10.61
CA ARG A 721 13.29 20.17 -9.38
C ARG A 721 14.60 20.95 -9.40
N LYS A 722 14.89 21.66 -10.50
CA LYS A 722 16.05 22.57 -10.59
C LYS A 722 16.19 23.56 -9.43
N ASP A 723 15.10 23.87 -8.72
CA ASP A 723 15.02 24.74 -7.54
C ASP A 723 15.47 24.10 -6.21
N GLY A 724 15.51 22.77 -6.12
CA GLY A 724 15.66 22.05 -4.85
C GLY A 724 17.09 21.93 -4.32
N HIS A 725 18.10 22.36 -5.08
CA HIS A 725 19.51 22.17 -4.76
C HIS A 725 20.06 23.19 -3.74
N PRO A 726 21.09 22.83 -2.94
CA PRO A 726 21.79 23.79 -2.10
C PRO A 726 22.42 24.94 -2.87
N SER A 727 22.90 24.71 -4.09
CA SER A 727 23.60 25.72 -4.89
C SER A 727 24.76 26.34 -4.08
N VAL A 728 24.81 27.66 -3.95
CA VAL A 728 25.79 28.41 -3.14
C VAL A 728 25.61 28.22 -1.63
N TYR A 729 24.51 27.62 -1.19
CA TYR A 729 24.19 27.36 0.22
C TYR A 729 24.62 25.96 0.67
N GLY A 730 25.43 25.25 -0.13
CA GLY A 730 26.08 24.01 0.26
C GLY A 730 27.41 24.20 0.99
N HIS A 731 28.18 23.13 1.18
CA HIS A 731 29.48 23.17 1.88
C HIS A 731 30.51 24.07 1.18
N GLY A 732 30.49 24.11 -0.15
CA GLY A 732 31.46 24.82 -0.98
C GLY A 732 31.21 26.32 -1.17
N GLY A 733 30.04 26.83 -0.73
CA GLY A 733 29.67 28.22 -0.95
C GLY A 733 29.62 28.60 -2.44
N HIS A 734 29.88 29.87 -2.74
CA HIS A 734 30.03 30.37 -4.11
C HIS A 734 31.24 29.79 -4.89
N ARG A 735 32.14 29.05 -4.24
CA ARG A 735 33.39 28.54 -4.87
C ARG A 735 33.28 27.10 -5.38
N ASP A 736 32.34 26.32 -4.86
CA ASP A 736 32.06 24.94 -5.26
C ASP A 736 30.56 24.71 -5.04
N MET A 737 29.76 25.34 -5.92
CA MET A 737 28.30 25.28 -5.87
C MET A 737 27.81 23.84 -6.03
N ASP A 738 26.77 23.50 -5.29
CA ASP A 738 26.22 22.15 -5.27
C ASP A 738 24.88 22.07 -6.01
N CYS A 739 24.93 21.61 -7.25
CA CYS A 739 23.75 21.32 -8.07
C CYS A 739 23.47 19.82 -8.17
N SER A 740 23.91 19.04 -7.18
CA SER A 740 23.81 17.58 -7.18
C SER A 740 23.11 17.01 -5.95
N HIS A 741 23.38 17.54 -4.75
CA HIS A 741 22.64 17.22 -3.53
C HIS A 741 21.39 18.07 -3.39
N TRP A 742 20.57 17.80 -2.38
CA TRP A 742 19.30 18.48 -2.17
C TRP A 742 19.24 19.17 -0.81
N CYS A 743 18.60 20.33 -0.77
CA CYS A 743 18.21 20.97 0.47
C CYS A 743 17.26 20.06 1.27
N LEU A 744 17.41 20.06 2.59
CA LEU A 744 16.46 19.48 3.53
C LEU A 744 15.82 20.59 4.37
N ALA A 745 14.51 20.65 4.55
CA ALA A 745 13.47 19.88 3.86
C ALA A 745 13.47 20.12 2.33
N GLY A 746 12.94 19.17 1.55
CA GLY A 746 12.96 19.25 0.09
C GLY A 746 12.67 17.95 -0.66
N VAL A 747 13.30 17.77 -1.81
CA VAL A 747 13.07 16.65 -2.74
C VAL A 747 13.22 15.26 -2.09
N PRO A 748 14.24 15.00 -1.23
CA PRO A 748 14.36 13.70 -0.56
C PRO A 748 13.20 13.36 0.39
N ASP A 749 12.45 14.35 0.88
CA ASP A 749 11.25 14.09 1.69
C ASP A 749 10.15 13.45 0.83
N THR A 750 10.07 13.84 -0.45
CA THR A 750 9.15 13.22 -1.42
C THR A 750 9.60 11.80 -1.77
N TRP A 751 10.91 11.55 -1.92
CA TRP A 751 11.42 10.19 -2.10
C TRP A 751 11.03 9.28 -0.93
N ASN A 752 11.10 9.78 0.29
CA ASN A 752 10.68 9.06 1.49
C ASN A 752 9.16 8.88 1.59
N GLN A 753 8.36 9.85 1.12
CA GLN A 753 6.91 9.69 1.00
C GLN A 753 6.53 8.60 -0.02
N LEU A 754 7.23 8.54 -1.16
CA LEU A 754 7.06 7.49 -2.18
C LEU A 754 7.51 6.12 -1.67
N LEU A 755 8.63 6.06 -0.95
CA LEU A 755 9.09 4.85 -0.26
C LEU A 755 8.04 4.38 0.75
N TYR A 756 7.51 5.27 1.59
CA TYR A 756 6.44 4.94 2.54
C TYR A 756 5.21 4.37 1.84
N ALA A 757 4.72 5.03 0.78
CA ALA A 757 3.60 4.56 -0.03
C ALA A 757 3.86 3.18 -0.66
N SER A 758 5.07 2.94 -1.16
CA SER A 758 5.47 1.65 -1.75
C SER A 758 5.54 0.54 -0.70
N LEU A 759 6.03 0.85 0.50
CA LEU A 759 6.16 -0.09 1.62
C LEU A 759 4.81 -0.52 2.21
N ILE A 760 3.80 0.35 2.20
CA ILE A 760 2.46 0.02 2.66
C ILE A 760 1.64 -0.70 1.58
N GLN A 761 1.83 -0.38 0.30
CA GLN A 761 1.17 -1.10 -0.80
C GLN A 761 1.57 -2.58 -0.86
N SER A 762 2.86 -2.89 -0.66
CA SER A 762 3.39 -4.26 -0.76
C SER A 762 2.98 -5.21 0.38
N LYS A 763 2.18 -4.75 1.35
CA LYS A 763 1.72 -5.57 2.49
C LYS A 763 0.58 -6.52 2.11
N THR A 764 -0.08 -6.32 0.97
CA THR A 764 -1.24 -7.12 0.54
C THR A 764 -0.92 -8.47 -0.08
N SER A 765 0.30 -8.70 -0.58
CA SER A 765 0.61 -9.94 -1.28
C SER A 765 1.22 -11.05 -0.41
N TYR A 766 1.50 -10.79 0.88
CA TYR A 766 2.24 -11.74 1.73
C TYR A 766 1.60 -12.06 3.08
N ASP A 767 0.67 -11.24 3.60
CA ASP A 767 0.04 -11.49 4.91
C ASP A 767 -1.16 -12.47 4.85
N VAL A 768 -1.52 -13.01 3.68
CA VAL A 768 -2.58 -14.03 3.54
C VAL A 768 -2.12 -15.44 3.98
N ASP A 769 -0.81 -15.71 3.97
CA ASP A 769 -0.28 -17.08 4.18
C ASP A 769 0.14 -17.41 5.63
N SER A 770 0.08 -16.49 6.59
CA SER A 770 0.61 -16.73 7.95
C SER A 770 -0.39 -16.69 9.11
N GLU A 771 -1.67 -16.37 8.90
CA GLU A 771 -2.66 -16.34 10.00
C GLU A 771 -3.58 -17.57 10.10
N ASN A 772 -3.49 -18.54 9.19
CA ASN A 772 -4.30 -19.78 9.25
C ASN A 772 -3.58 -20.98 9.87
N TYR A 773 -2.76 -20.77 10.89
CA TYR A 773 -2.38 -21.83 11.84
C TYR A 773 -2.24 -21.27 13.25
N LYS A 774 -3.36 -21.21 13.97
CA LYS A 774 -3.45 -21.44 15.43
C LYS A 774 -4.86 -21.70 15.90
#